data_AF-A0AAV9HAH3-F1
#
_entry.id   AF-A0AAV9HAH3-F1
#
_cell.length_a   1.000
_cell.length_b   1.000
_cell.length_c   1.000
_cell.angle_alpha   90.00
_cell.angle_beta   90.00
_cell.angle_gamma   90.00
#
_symmetry.space_group_name_H-M   'P 1'
#
loop_
_entity.id
_entity.type
_entity.pdbx_description
1 polymer ?
#
loop_
_entity_poly.entity_id
_entity_poly.type
_entity_poly.pdbx_seq_one_letter_code
_entity_poly.pdbx_strand_id
1 'polypeptide(L)'
;MGNFFSLPQEEKEKLSFLKNPCRRGYEASGDSHREGDPLPDAKECFFIAREEPVVSMSGFFGPNVWPETLAEADFRGPVWEYYQKTNQLGKTIWSILLEGLGQPASLVDSFAKKPIVPMKMIRYPPHTAVKPGQFGIGAHNDFGGVTVLFQQPGKDGLEVWHEGREEWIEVPSLEDVYVINCGDMVQRWSGGAYKSARHRVINKAAGERLSCATFWHGDLDATNPLKPDALDKETVGQLIVKRFRTQYSATKEAVAQTITSWILETFNSGILPSGKTVTGPKWQFPNGSLIQRFIDGRGASEEWQKYGTVYRIWNGPHPEIVITTPEDFKKFASDANEHGKPHNMNLGWFVGQVLGQCMGLLMGQDWIRLRKVFDPTFTHSAAVARIDVVDSAARKYVKELPKVAKSFSSDDKTSFNLLVVEAFTKFPYFLTASTMYGPMTEREENELWRITETRNSLSIYFLGGGPYRFETGAKLFDRGAVQRLKEYQAEWLQYHTRIVQDRRARGEKTPIVKYWEEVEQGRMTMNELLHTLDELLMLNLDVITHVITWFITLVADHEHIKQELRDEIAANQDNILEYFAKSDTHLHRCFVESMRIRPFTIFTPGEYSDTVKDFHGVLVKPKTQILVDVLAINVRNPFWGADSAEFNPSRLKNIKPSELRYNLHSFGIGSRKCMGQYVAGHIVKALVAHLFNEYEVVVEKGVKEGQGYDIDKSSWTPKAGIELKLTKRE
;
A
#
# COMPACT_ATOMS: atom_id res chain seq x y z
N MET A 1 11.34 -23.77 -32.99
CA MET A 1 11.78 -22.53 -32.30
C MET A 1 12.22 -21.46 -33.29
N GLY A 2 13.20 -21.71 -34.16
CA GLY A 2 13.71 -20.71 -35.14
C GLY A 2 12.62 -20.09 -36.03
N ASN A 3 11.69 -20.89 -36.56
CA ASN A 3 10.59 -20.42 -37.40
C ASN A 3 9.70 -19.37 -36.71
N PHE A 4 9.46 -19.52 -35.39
CA PHE A 4 8.63 -18.59 -34.63
C PHE A 4 9.36 -17.28 -34.33
N PHE A 5 10.59 -17.35 -33.82
CA PHE A 5 11.32 -16.13 -33.44
C PHE A 5 11.78 -15.30 -34.67
N SER A 6 11.82 -15.91 -35.84
CA SER A 6 12.05 -15.25 -37.13
C SER A 6 10.81 -14.57 -37.71
N LEU A 7 9.62 -14.76 -37.12
CA LEU A 7 8.43 -14.03 -37.54
C LEU A 7 8.62 -12.52 -37.35
N PRO A 8 7.97 -11.69 -38.20
CA PRO A 8 7.91 -10.25 -37.98
C PRO A 8 7.45 -9.93 -36.55
N GLN A 9 8.03 -8.90 -35.95
CA GLN A 9 7.74 -8.51 -34.57
C GLN A 9 6.23 -8.33 -34.33
N GLU A 10 5.51 -7.72 -35.28
CA GLU A 10 4.06 -7.51 -35.21
C GLU A 10 3.29 -8.84 -35.07
N GLU A 11 3.67 -9.89 -35.80
CA GLU A 11 3.03 -11.21 -35.70
C GLU A 11 3.27 -11.87 -34.34
N LYS A 12 4.47 -11.70 -33.77
CA LYS A 12 4.77 -12.18 -32.42
C LYS A 12 3.96 -11.40 -31.37
N GLU A 13 3.82 -10.09 -31.52
CA GLU A 13 3.05 -9.22 -30.60
C GLU A 13 1.54 -9.47 -30.61
N LYS A 14 0.97 -9.97 -31.71
CA LYS A 14 -0.41 -10.46 -31.74
C LYS A 14 -0.63 -11.58 -30.72
N LEU A 15 0.38 -12.43 -30.55
CA LEU A 15 0.37 -13.58 -29.65
C LEU A 15 0.87 -13.24 -28.25
N SER A 16 0.92 -11.96 -27.88
CA SER A 16 1.61 -11.57 -26.66
C SER A 16 1.08 -12.27 -25.41
N PHE A 17 2.00 -12.77 -24.58
CA PHE A 17 1.76 -13.36 -23.26
C PHE A 17 1.24 -12.34 -22.25
N LEU A 18 0.98 -11.14 -22.71
CA LEU A 18 0.37 -10.00 -22.08
C LEU A 18 -1.13 -9.89 -22.44
N LYS A 19 -1.69 -10.69 -23.36
CA LYS A 19 -3.13 -10.65 -23.76
C LYS A 19 -3.99 -11.86 -23.32
N ASN A 20 -3.41 -13.07 -23.17
CA ASN A 20 -4.10 -14.32 -22.74
C ASN A 20 -4.29 -14.54 -21.20
N PRO A 21 -5.44 -14.48 -20.52
CA PRO A 21 -5.56 -14.53 -19.02
C PRO A 21 -4.65 -15.48 -18.19
N CYS A 22 -4.13 -16.58 -18.75
CA CYS A 22 -3.18 -17.51 -18.15
C CYS A 22 -1.68 -17.29 -18.51
N ARG A 23 -1.28 -16.10 -18.97
CA ARG A 23 0.14 -15.78 -19.30
C ARG A 23 0.78 -16.70 -20.38
N ARG A 24 0.00 -17.24 -21.33
CA ARG A 24 0.51 -17.97 -22.53
C ARG A 24 0.81 -17.04 -23.70
N GLY A 25 1.79 -17.39 -24.54
CA GLY A 25 2.16 -16.65 -25.74
C GLY A 25 3.52 -15.96 -25.68
N TYR A 26 3.70 -14.90 -26.47
CA TYR A 26 4.98 -14.24 -26.70
C TYR A 26 5.35 -13.15 -25.67
N GLU A 27 6.53 -13.24 -25.08
CA GLU A 27 7.16 -12.21 -24.23
C GLU A 27 8.26 -11.50 -25.03
N ALA A 28 8.18 -10.17 -25.11
CA ALA A 28 9.17 -9.38 -25.84
C ALA A 28 10.42 -9.12 -24.99
N SER A 29 11.54 -8.80 -25.66
CA SER A 29 12.75 -8.35 -24.99
C SER A 29 12.48 -7.10 -24.15
N GLY A 30 12.93 -7.11 -22.89
CA GLY A 30 12.72 -6.03 -21.93
C GLY A 30 11.42 -6.11 -21.11
N ASP A 31 10.51 -7.05 -21.37
CA ASP A 31 9.27 -7.23 -20.59
C ASP A 31 9.52 -7.78 -19.17
N SER A 32 10.70 -8.36 -18.93
CA SER A 32 11.15 -8.87 -17.63
C SER A 32 12.22 -7.97 -17.03
N HIS A 33 12.03 -7.51 -15.78
CA HIS A 33 13.07 -6.84 -15.01
C HIS A 33 13.10 -7.39 -13.58
N ARG A 34 14.27 -7.84 -13.12
CA ARG A 34 14.46 -8.34 -11.76
C ARG A 34 15.02 -7.23 -10.86
N GLU A 35 14.59 -7.26 -9.61
CA GLU A 35 15.08 -6.37 -8.57
C GLU A 35 16.59 -6.56 -8.35
N GLY A 36 17.35 -5.47 -8.38
CA GLY A 36 18.81 -5.46 -8.25
C GLY A 36 19.58 -5.57 -9.57
N ASP A 37 18.94 -5.91 -10.69
CA ASP A 37 19.59 -5.89 -12.01
C ASP A 37 19.60 -4.47 -12.58
N PRO A 38 20.71 -4.03 -13.20
CA PRO A 38 20.84 -2.66 -13.73
C PRO A 38 19.95 -2.40 -14.95
N LEU A 39 19.58 -3.44 -15.70
CA LEU A 39 18.80 -3.35 -16.93
C LEU A 39 17.83 -4.56 -17.07
N PRO A 40 16.70 -4.39 -17.79
CA PRO A 40 15.78 -5.49 -18.11
C PRO A 40 16.44 -6.62 -18.93
N ASP A 41 15.92 -7.84 -18.81
CA ASP A 41 16.42 -9.02 -19.54
C ASP A 41 16.37 -8.80 -21.06
N ALA A 42 17.42 -9.19 -21.76
CA ALA A 42 17.52 -9.05 -23.22
C ALA A 42 16.80 -10.15 -24.03
N LYS A 43 16.28 -11.19 -23.36
CA LYS A 43 15.66 -12.35 -24.01
C LYS A 43 14.24 -12.04 -24.52
N GLU A 44 13.82 -12.75 -25.56
CA GLU A 44 12.40 -12.92 -25.90
C GLU A 44 11.97 -14.37 -25.65
N CYS A 45 10.70 -14.61 -25.30
CA CYS A 45 10.20 -15.96 -24.99
C CYS A 45 8.86 -16.27 -25.65
N PHE A 46 8.51 -17.55 -25.73
CA PHE A 46 7.16 -18.03 -26.03
C PHE A 46 6.72 -19.10 -25.04
N PHE A 47 5.56 -18.87 -24.42
CA PHE A 47 5.02 -19.65 -23.32
C PHE A 47 3.88 -20.54 -23.77
N ILE A 48 3.97 -21.82 -23.41
CA ILE A 48 2.83 -22.73 -23.41
C ILE A 48 2.74 -23.46 -22.08
N ALA A 49 1.66 -24.17 -21.84
CA ALA A 49 1.56 -25.15 -20.75
C ALA A 49 0.52 -26.21 -21.13
N ARG A 50 0.05 -26.97 -20.15
CA ARG A 50 -1.11 -27.84 -20.28
C ARG A 50 -2.28 -27.09 -20.94
N GLU A 51 -2.77 -27.66 -22.04
CA GLU A 51 -3.90 -27.15 -22.79
C GLU A 51 -5.19 -27.42 -21.99
N GLU A 52 -5.96 -26.38 -21.73
CA GLU A 52 -7.28 -26.47 -21.10
C GLU A 52 -8.25 -25.64 -21.95
N PRO A 53 -9.43 -26.17 -22.31
CA PRO A 53 -10.33 -25.54 -23.28
C PRO A 53 -10.93 -24.22 -22.80
N VAL A 54 -10.94 -24.01 -21.48
CA VAL A 54 -11.47 -22.81 -20.83
C VAL A 54 -10.54 -22.36 -19.72
N VAL A 55 -10.55 -21.06 -19.44
CA VAL A 55 -9.84 -20.49 -18.29
C VAL A 55 -10.55 -20.95 -17.02
N SER A 56 -9.99 -21.96 -16.35
CA SER A 56 -10.51 -22.41 -15.05
C SER A 56 -9.87 -21.65 -13.88
N MET A 57 -8.71 -21.04 -14.11
CA MET A 57 -8.02 -20.21 -13.13
C MET A 57 -7.02 -19.26 -13.80
N SER A 58 -7.29 -17.96 -13.71
CA SER A 58 -6.41 -16.91 -14.25
C SER A 58 -4.98 -17.05 -13.72
N GLY A 59 -3.99 -16.88 -14.59
CA GLY A 59 -2.57 -17.10 -14.29
C GLY A 59 -2.08 -18.55 -14.33
N PHE A 60 -2.95 -19.56 -14.20
CA PHE A 60 -2.52 -20.97 -14.06
C PHE A 60 -3.04 -21.91 -15.16
N PHE A 61 -4.35 -21.95 -15.40
CA PHE A 61 -5.00 -22.93 -16.27
C PHE A 61 -5.93 -22.28 -17.31
N GLY A 62 -5.66 -22.52 -18.60
CA GLY A 62 -6.43 -22.02 -19.73
C GLY A 62 -5.76 -22.33 -21.05
N PRO A 63 -6.33 -21.86 -22.18
CA PRO A 63 -5.87 -22.24 -23.51
C PRO A 63 -4.50 -21.64 -23.84
N ASN A 64 -3.68 -22.37 -24.58
CA ASN A 64 -2.50 -21.83 -25.22
C ASN A 64 -2.90 -20.93 -26.41
N VAL A 65 -1.99 -20.05 -26.82
CA VAL A 65 -2.13 -19.27 -28.05
C VAL A 65 -1.11 -19.76 -29.05
N TRP A 66 -1.52 -19.96 -30.29
CA TRP A 66 -0.69 -20.53 -31.35
C TRP A 66 -0.64 -19.56 -32.54
N PRO A 67 0.51 -19.40 -33.21
CA PRO A 67 0.62 -18.57 -34.41
C PRO A 67 -0.19 -19.15 -35.56
N GLU A 68 -1.16 -18.39 -36.07
CA GLU A 68 -1.98 -18.78 -37.24
C GLU A 68 -1.17 -18.75 -38.56
N THR A 69 -0.10 -17.95 -38.60
CA THR A 69 0.77 -17.79 -39.77
C THR A 69 1.75 -18.94 -39.98
N LEU A 70 1.91 -19.82 -38.99
CA LEU A 70 2.74 -21.01 -39.10
C LEU A 70 1.85 -22.24 -39.23
N ALA A 71 2.18 -23.12 -40.19
CA ALA A 71 1.46 -24.37 -40.34
C ALA A 71 1.61 -25.24 -39.09
N GLU A 72 0.58 -26.04 -38.78
CA GLU A 72 0.55 -26.89 -37.59
C GLU A 72 1.74 -27.85 -37.52
N ALA A 73 2.15 -28.41 -38.66
CA ALA A 73 3.30 -29.30 -38.77
C ALA A 73 4.65 -28.61 -38.49
N ASP A 74 4.74 -27.29 -38.70
CA ASP A 74 6.00 -26.54 -38.61
C ASP A 74 6.25 -25.92 -37.22
N PHE A 75 5.21 -25.86 -36.38
CA PHE A 75 5.34 -25.27 -35.05
C PHE A 75 4.49 -25.97 -33.99
N ARG A 76 3.15 -25.87 -34.07
CA ARG A 76 2.26 -26.33 -32.99
C ARG A 76 2.46 -27.83 -32.70
N GLY A 77 2.46 -28.68 -33.72
CA GLY A 77 2.61 -30.13 -33.58
C GLY A 77 3.92 -30.51 -32.87
N PRO A 78 5.09 -30.15 -33.41
CA PRO A 78 6.38 -30.46 -32.77
C PRO A 78 6.55 -29.86 -31.37
N VAL A 79 6.09 -28.62 -31.15
CA VAL A 79 6.16 -27.97 -29.83
C VAL A 79 5.28 -28.69 -28.81
N TRP A 80 4.09 -29.12 -29.23
CA TRP A 80 3.18 -29.86 -28.36
C TRP A 80 3.69 -31.26 -28.03
N GLU A 81 4.24 -31.98 -29.01
CA GLU A 81 4.89 -33.28 -28.78
C GLU A 81 6.05 -33.14 -27.78
N TYR A 82 6.90 -32.14 -27.97
CA TYR A 82 8.02 -31.85 -27.08
C TYR A 82 7.56 -31.50 -25.65
N TYR A 83 6.49 -30.70 -25.52
CA TYR A 83 5.87 -30.40 -24.23
C TYR A 83 5.39 -31.67 -23.52
N GLN A 84 4.72 -32.59 -24.23
CA GLN A 84 4.23 -33.83 -23.65
C GLN A 84 5.38 -34.71 -23.15
N LYS A 85 6.45 -34.87 -23.94
CA LYS A 85 7.63 -35.65 -23.56
C LYS A 85 8.37 -35.05 -22.37
N THR A 86 8.58 -33.73 -22.36
CA THR A 86 9.27 -33.05 -21.24
C THR A 86 8.41 -32.99 -19.98
N ASN A 87 7.09 -32.92 -20.10
CA ASN A 87 6.17 -33.06 -18.96
C ASN A 87 6.26 -34.46 -18.33
N GLN A 88 6.26 -35.52 -19.14
CA GLN A 88 6.44 -36.88 -18.65
C GLN A 88 7.82 -37.06 -17.99
N LEU A 89 8.88 -36.53 -18.61
CA LEU A 89 10.23 -36.55 -18.06
C LEU A 89 10.30 -35.81 -16.71
N GLY A 90 9.65 -34.65 -16.58
CA GLY A 90 9.57 -33.92 -15.30
C GLY A 90 8.94 -34.75 -14.19
N LYS A 91 7.88 -35.51 -14.50
CA LYS A 91 7.27 -36.46 -13.55
C LYS A 91 8.25 -37.58 -13.17
N THR A 92 8.95 -38.17 -14.15
CA THR A 92 9.96 -39.22 -13.90
C THR A 92 11.09 -38.71 -13.01
N ILE A 93 11.59 -37.49 -13.24
CA ILE A 93 12.64 -36.89 -12.40
C ILE A 93 12.14 -36.72 -10.97
N TRP A 94 10.91 -36.27 -10.77
CA TRP A 94 10.33 -36.21 -9.43
C TRP A 94 10.29 -37.57 -8.74
N SER A 95 9.91 -38.64 -9.45
CA SER A 95 9.98 -40.00 -8.90
C SER A 95 11.40 -40.39 -8.48
N ILE A 96 12.41 -40.07 -9.31
CA ILE A 96 13.84 -40.33 -9.00
C ILE A 96 14.29 -39.53 -7.76
N LEU A 97 13.93 -38.25 -7.67
CA LEU A 97 14.27 -37.41 -6.51
C LEU A 97 13.61 -37.93 -5.23
N LEU A 98 12.39 -38.45 -5.29
CA LEU A 98 11.71 -39.04 -4.15
C LEU A 98 12.38 -40.34 -3.69
N GLU A 99 12.75 -41.22 -4.63
CA GLU A 99 13.50 -42.44 -4.32
C GLU A 99 14.87 -42.12 -3.71
N GLY A 100 15.55 -41.08 -4.21
CA GLY A 100 16.80 -40.58 -3.63
C GLY A 100 16.65 -40.07 -2.18
N LEU A 101 15.45 -39.68 -1.77
CA LEU A 101 15.09 -39.31 -0.39
C LEU A 101 14.54 -40.48 0.43
N GLY A 102 14.61 -41.71 -0.09
CA GLY A 102 14.10 -42.92 0.56
C GLY A 102 12.57 -43.00 0.58
N GLN A 103 11.88 -42.27 -0.31
CA GLN A 103 10.42 -42.27 -0.42
C GLN A 103 9.97 -43.10 -1.63
N PRO A 104 8.75 -43.66 -1.62
CA PRO A 104 8.24 -44.39 -2.77
C PRO A 104 8.04 -43.44 -3.97
N ALA A 105 8.44 -43.88 -5.17
CA ALA A 105 8.24 -43.14 -6.42
C ALA A 105 6.78 -42.73 -6.66
N SER A 106 5.81 -43.53 -6.19
CA SER A 106 4.37 -43.28 -6.28
C SER A 106 3.89 -42.08 -5.47
N LEU A 107 4.71 -41.55 -4.55
CA LEU A 107 4.36 -40.35 -3.79
C LEU A 107 4.15 -39.13 -4.70
N VAL A 108 4.75 -39.11 -5.90
CA VAL A 108 4.49 -38.08 -6.91
C VAL A 108 2.99 -37.95 -7.25
N ASP A 109 2.25 -39.06 -7.24
CA ASP A 109 0.82 -39.07 -7.58
C ASP A 109 -0.05 -38.41 -6.50
N SER A 110 0.48 -38.21 -5.28
CA SER A 110 -0.26 -37.53 -4.21
C SER A 110 -0.37 -36.02 -4.42
N PHE A 111 0.54 -35.43 -5.19
CA PHE A 111 0.62 -33.99 -5.41
C PHE A 111 0.65 -33.58 -6.89
N ALA A 112 0.41 -34.50 -7.82
CA ALA A 112 0.49 -34.25 -9.26
C ALA A 112 -0.69 -34.83 -10.05
N LYS A 113 -1.93 -34.60 -9.60
CA LYS A 113 -3.15 -34.98 -10.32
C LYS A 113 -3.47 -34.00 -11.46
N LYS A 114 -3.25 -32.71 -11.22
CA LYS A 114 -3.35 -31.61 -12.19
C LYS A 114 -2.17 -30.64 -11.97
N PRO A 115 -0.94 -31.08 -12.28
CA PRO A 115 0.25 -30.31 -11.95
C PRO A 115 0.34 -29.05 -12.82
N ILE A 116 0.93 -28.01 -12.25
CA ILE A 116 1.28 -26.78 -12.97
C ILE A 116 2.59 -27.04 -13.72
N VAL A 117 2.53 -27.03 -15.06
CA VAL A 117 3.68 -27.34 -15.92
C VAL A 117 3.80 -26.34 -17.08
N PRO A 118 4.34 -25.13 -16.87
CA PRO A 118 4.61 -24.21 -17.96
C PRO A 118 5.90 -24.60 -18.70
N MET A 119 5.95 -24.32 -19.99
CA MET A 119 7.13 -24.46 -20.84
C MET A 119 7.42 -23.15 -21.55
N LYS A 120 8.69 -22.74 -21.54
CA LYS A 120 9.19 -21.52 -22.16
C LYS A 120 10.22 -21.86 -23.23
N MET A 121 9.93 -21.53 -24.47
CA MET A 121 10.95 -21.40 -25.51
C MET A 121 11.57 -20.01 -25.40
N ILE A 122 12.89 -19.91 -25.46
CA ILE A 122 13.63 -18.67 -25.18
C ILE A 122 14.64 -18.41 -26.28
N ARG A 123 14.71 -17.18 -26.77
CA ARG A 123 15.75 -16.68 -27.66
C ARG A 123 16.52 -15.56 -26.98
N TYR A 124 17.84 -15.74 -26.92
CA TYR A 124 18.77 -14.73 -26.46
C TYR A 124 19.40 -14.04 -27.67
N PRO A 125 19.44 -12.70 -27.69
CA PRO A 125 20.12 -11.97 -28.75
C PRO A 125 21.64 -12.22 -28.69
N PRO A 126 22.37 -11.95 -29.79
CA PRO A 126 23.84 -12.00 -29.80
C PRO A 126 24.42 -11.04 -28.77
N HIS A 127 25.60 -11.35 -28.23
CA HIS A 127 26.28 -10.52 -27.22
C HIS A 127 26.50 -9.07 -27.68
N THR A 128 26.66 -8.83 -28.98
CA THR A 128 26.81 -7.47 -29.54
C THR A 128 25.54 -6.62 -29.49
N ALA A 129 24.37 -7.24 -29.28
CA ALA A 129 23.08 -6.58 -29.24
C ALA A 129 22.57 -6.32 -27.81
N VAL A 130 23.34 -6.69 -26.78
CA VAL A 130 23.02 -6.40 -25.37
C VAL A 130 23.82 -5.21 -24.86
N LYS A 131 23.21 -4.41 -23.98
CA LYS A 131 23.90 -3.27 -23.34
C LYS A 131 24.89 -3.76 -22.27
N PRO A 132 25.94 -2.99 -21.94
CA PRO A 132 26.80 -3.29 -20.80
C PRO A 132 25.98 -3.49 -19.51
N GLY A 133 26.19 -4.61 -18.82
CA GLY A 133 25.45 -4.97 -17.61
C GLY A 133 24.06 -5.58 -17.85
N GLN A 134 23.62 -5.71 -19.11
CA GLN A 134 22.35 -6.36 -19.45
C GLN A 134 22.52 -7.88 -19.59
N PHE A 135 21.76 -8.64 -18.81
CA PHE A 135 21.80 -10.10 -18.85
C PHE A 135 20.82 -10.67 -19.89
N GLY A 136 21.10 -11.87 -20.40
CA GLY A 136 20.09 -12.66 -21.09
C GLY A 136 18.98 -13.05 -20.12
N ILE A 137 19.39 -13.58 -18.97
CA ILE A 137 18.58 -13.70 -17.74
C ILE A 137 19.49 -13.36 -16.55
N GLY A 138 19.07 -12.41 -15.71
CA GLY A 138 19.78 -12.07 -14.46
C GLY A 138 19.93 -13.22 -13.46
N ALA A 139 20.77 -13.04 -12.45
CA ALA A 139 21.06 -14.07 -11.45
C ALA A 139 19.83 -14.38 -10.58
N HIS A 140 19.38 -15.63 -10.56
CA HIS A 140 18.17 -16.04 -9.83
C HIS A 140 18.18 -17.52 -9.44
N ASN A 141 17.21 -17.90 -8.62
CA ASN A 141 16.83 -19.28 -8.36
C ASN A 141 15.48 -19.56 -9.03
N ASP A 142 15.25 -20.81 -9.43
CA ASP A 142 13.91 -21.23 -9.82
C ASP A 142 13.05 -21.34 -8.56
N PHE A 143 11.91 -20.65 -8.50
CA PHE A 143 10.99 -20.75 -7.36
C PHE A 143 10.22 -22.08 -7.33
N GLY A 144 10.27 -22.83 -8.44
CA GLY A 144 9.43 -23.97 -8.73
C GLY A 144 9.91 -25.32 -8.21
N GLY A 145 9.39 -26.37 -8.84
CA GLY A 145 9.82 -27.75 -8.61
C GLY A 145 11.07 -28.07 -9.40
N VAL A 146 10.93 -28.88 -10.44
CA VAL A 146 12.03 -29.31 -11.31
C VAL A 146 11.98 -28.57 -12.64
N THR A 147 13.12 -28.12 -13.16
CA THR A 147 13.22 -27.55 -14.50
C THR A 147 13.96 -28.53 -15.40
N VAL A 148 13.34 -28.92 -16.52
CA VAL A 148 13.98 -29.66 -17.62
C VAL A 148 14.39 -28.63 -18.67
N LEU A 149 15.69 -28.40 -18.81
CA LEU A 149 16.24 -27.37 -19.68
C LEU A 149 17.01 -27.99 -20.85
N PHE A 150 16.53 -27.72 -22.06
CA PHE A 150 17.29 -27.91 -23.29
C PHE A 150 18.12 -26.68 -23.61
N GLN A 151 19.42 -26.89 -23.87
CA GLN A 151 20.34 -25.88 -24.39
C GLN A 151 20.64 -26.20 -25.86
N GLN A 152 20.69 -25.19 -26.73
CA GLN A 152 21.16 -25.39 -28.10
C GLN A 152 22.62 -25.88 -28.08
N PRO A 153 22.94 -27.06 -28.64
CA PRO A 153 24.30 -27.60 -28.63
C PRO A 153 25.31 -26.64 -29.27
N GLY A 154 26.49 -26.51 -28.64
CA GLY A 154 27.58 -25.65 -29.10
C GLY A 154 27.34 -24.14 -28.92
N LYS A 155 26.32 -23.74 -28.15
CA LYS A 155 26.04 -22.34 -27.80
C LYS A 155 25.91 -22.18 -26.28
N ASP A 156 27.04 -21.94 -25.64
CA ASP A 156 27.14 -21.78 -24.19
C ASP A 156 26.57 -20.44 -23.69
N GLY A 157 26.22 -20.41 -22.40
CA GLY A 157 25.80 -19.17 -21.75
C GLY A 157 25.09 -19.32 -20.42
N LEU A 158 24.73 -20.54 -20.01
CA LEU A 158 24.24 -20.80 -18.65
C LEU A 158 25.42 -20.87 -17.68
N GLU A 159 25.32 -20.13 -16.58
CA GLU A 159 26.28 -20.16 -15.49
C GLU A 159 25.56 -20.43 -14.17
N VAL A 160 26.15 -21.26 -13.32
CA VAL A 160 25.65 -21.63 -11.99
C VAL A 160 26.63 -21.15 -10.93
N TRP A 161 26.13 -20.54 -9.87
CA TRP A 161 26.92 -20.08 -8.75
C TRP A 161 27.32 -21.27 -7.86
N HIS A 162 28.61 -21.46 -7.66
CA HIS A 162 29.14 -22.49 -6.78
C HIS A 162 29.58 -21.87 -5.45
N GLU A 163 28.75 -22.02 -4.41
CA GLU A 163 28.98 -21.39 -3.09
C GLU A 163 30.35 -21.72 -2.49
N GLY A 164 30.79 -22.98 -2.54
CA GLY A 164 32.07 -23.38 -1.93
C GLY A 164 33.33 -22.87 -2.63
N ARG A 165 33.19 -22.26 -3.81
CA ARG A 165 34.30 -21.68 -4.59
C ARG A 165 34.11 -20.19 -4.85
N GLU A 166 32.94 -19.65 -4.46
CA GLU A 166 32.54 -18.28 -4.74
C GLU A 166 32.71 -17.87 -6.21
N GLU A 167 32.41 -18.79 -7.13
CA GLU A 167 32.60 -18.59 -8.57
C GLU A 167 31.38 -18.99 -9.39
N TRP A 168 31.25 -18.38 -10.57
CA TRP A 168 30.29 -18.80 -11.59
C TRP A 168 30.91 -19.91 -12.43
N ILE A 169 30.28 -21.08 -12.44
CA ILE A 169 30.68 -22.23 -13.23
C ILE A 169 29.80 -22.32 -14.48
N GLU A 170 30.45 -22.45 -15.63
CA GLU A 170 29.76 -22.65 -16.91
C GLU A 170 29.13 -24.04 -17.00
N VAL A 171 27.92 -24.10 -17.53
CA VAL A 171 27.25 -25.37 -17.84
C VAL A 171 27.30 -25.59 -19.35
N PRO A 172 28.11 -26.56 -19.84
CA PRO A 172 28.32 -26.74 -21.27
C PRO A 172 27.03 -27.13 -22.00
N SER A 173 26.87 -26.63 -23.21
CA SER A 173 25.74 -26.93 -24.10
C SER A 173 26.06 -28.12 -24.99
N LEU A 174 25.82 -29.33 -24.47
CA LEU A 174 26.15 -30.59 -25.14
C LEU A 174 24.98 -31.14 -25.98
N GLU A 175 25.31 -31.85 -27.05
CA GLU A 175 24.34 -32.63 -27.83
C GLU A 175 23.80 -33.79 -26.99
N ASP A 176 22.52 -34.13 -27.17
CA ASP A 176 21.81 -35.19 -26.44
C ASP A 176 21.80 -35.07 -24.90
N VAL A 177 21.98 -33.86 -24.36
CA VAL A 177 21.98 -33.61 -22.90
C VAL A 177 20.90 -32.59 -22.50
N TYR A 178 20.15 -32.92 -21.45
CA TYR A 178 19.29 -32.00 -20.72
C TYR A 178 19.94 -31.56 -19.42
N VAL A 179 19.78 -30.28 -19.07
CA VAL A 179 20.15 -29.75 -17.76
C VAL A 179 18.92 -29.84 -16.85
N ILE A 180 19.09 -30.44 -15.67
CA ILE A 180 18.02 -30.55 -14.67
C ILE A 180 18.33 -29.61 -13.52
N ASN A 181 17.42 -28.65 -13.26
CA ASN A 181 17.52 -27.77 -12.10
C ASN A 181 16.47 -28.13 -11.04
N CYS A 182 16.85 -27.98 -9.77
CA CYS A 182 15.94 -28.05 -8.64
C CYS A 182 15.64 -26.63 -8.17
N GLY A 183 14.36 -26.29 -8.01
CA GLY A 183 13.96 -25.00 -7.48
C GLY A 183 13.82 -24.97 -5.97
N ASP A 184 13.50 -23.79 -5.45
CA ASP A 184 13.31 -23.51 -4.03
C ASP A 184 12.27 -24.44 -3.38
N MET A 185 11.25 -24.88 -4.14
CA MET A 185 10.24 -25.82 -3.65
C MET A 185 10.86 -27.17 -3.32
N VAL A 186 11.70 -27.72 -4.21
CA VAL A 186 12.38 -29.01 -3.99
C VAL A 186 13.30 -28.90 -2.79
N GLN A 187 14.14 -27.86 -2.74
CA GLN A 187 15.04 -27.61 -1.62
C GLN A 187 14.31 -27.54 -0.29
N ARG A 188 13.18 -26.81 -0.25
CA ARG A 188 12.39 -26.70 0.97
C ARG A 188 11.74 -28.02 1.35
N TRP A 189 11.15 -28.72 0.38
CA TRP A 189 10.44 -29.97 0.64
C TRP A 189 11.36 -31.04 1.16
N SER A 190 12.55 -31.17 0.56
CA SER A 190 13.58 -32.14 0.94
C SER A 190 14.38 -31.74 2.19
N GLY A 191 14.05 -30.62 2.85
CA GLY A 191 14.82 -30.12 4.00
C GLY A 191 16.27 -29.76 3.67
N GLY A 192 16.56 -29.35 2.43
CA GLY A 192 17.89 -28.95 1.97
C GLY A 192 18.76 -30.05 1.39
N ALA A 193 18.27 -31.30 1.33
CA ALA A 193 18.98 -32.42 0.71
C ALA A 193 19.27 -32.19 -0.79
N TYR A 194 18.33 -31.59 -1.52
CA TYR A 194 18.57 -31.01 -2.84
C TYR A 194 18.71 -29.50 -2.71
N LYS A 195 19.63 -28.91 -3.48
CA LYS A 195 19.92 -27.47 -3.44
C LYS A 195 19.31 -26.75 -4.63
N SER A 196 18.75 -25.57 -4.36
CA SER A 196 18.26 -24.64 -5.38
C SER A 196 19.44 -23.86 -5.93
N ALA A 197 19.85 -24.18 -7.16
CA ALA A 197 21.06 -23.63 -7.74
C ALA A 197 20.81 -22.21 -8.27
N ARG A 198 21.52 -21.23 -7.70
CA ARG A 198 21.53 -19.86 -8.22
C ARG A 198 22.23 -19.84 -9.56
N HIS A 199 21.57 -19.32 -10.60
CA HIS A 199 22.05 -19.37 -11.96
C HIS A 199 21.73 -18.08 -12.73
N ARG A 200 22.50 -17.79 -13.78
CA ARG A 200 22.30 -16.65 -14.69
C ARG A 200 22.57 -17.07 -16.14
N VAL A 201 22.10 -16.27 -17.09
CA VAL A 201 22.35 -16.51 -18.52
C VAL A 201 22.99 -15.29 -19.18
N ILE A 202 24.17 -15.51 -19.74
CA ILE A 202 24.92 -14.54 -20.55
C ILE A 202 25.23 -15.25 -21.87
N ASN A 203 24.62 -14.82 -22.97
CA ASN A 203 24.92 -15.44 -24.27
C ASN A 203 26.36 -15.09 -24.68
N LYS A 204 27.25 -16.09 -24.72
CA LYS A 204 28.65 -15.92 -25.13
C LYS A 204 28.87 -16.17 -26.62
N ALA A 205 27.86 -16.66 -27.33
CA ALA A 205 27.95 -16.94 -28.76
C ALA A 205 27.94 -15.65 -29.60
N ALA A 206 28.62 -15.68 -30.75
CA ALA A 206 28.61 -14.58 -31.72
C ALA A 206 27.22 -14.32 -32.34
N GLY A 207 26.34 -15.33 -32.33
CA GLY A 207 24.98 -15.26 -32.82
C GLY A 207 23.94 -15.42 -31.71
N GLU A 208 22.67 -15.45 -32.11
CA GLU A 208 21.58 -15.78 -31.19
C GLU A 208 21.73 -17.18 -30.57
N ARG A 209 21.13 -17.38 -29.40
CA ARG A 209 21.08 -18.68 -28.71
C ARG A 209 19.64 -19.04 -28.40
N LEU A 210 19.27 -20.29 -28.63
CA LEU A 210 17.96 -20.83 -28.28
C LEU A 210 18.03 -21.77 -27.07
N SER A 211 16.99 -21.77 -26.24
CA SER A 211 16.79 -22.77 -25.20
C SER A 211 15.32 -23.05 -24.99
N CYS A 212 14.98 -24.19 -24.39
CA CYS A 212 13.60 -24.52 -24.02
C CYS A 212 13.56 -25.09 -22.60
N ALA A 213 12.79 -24.48 -21.71
CA ALA A 213 12.69 -24.86 -20.31
C ALA A 213 11.26 -25.28 -19.97
N THR A 214 11.09 -26.52 -19.49
CA THR A 214 9.83 -27.03 -18.95
C THR A 214 9.91 -27.05 -17.43
N PHE A 215 9.06 -26.29 -16.76
CA PHE A 215 9.03 -26.18 -15.30
C PHE A 215 7.94 -27.08 -14.77
N TRP A 216 8.29 -28.04 -13.91
CA TRP A 216 7.39 -29.05 -13.39
C TRP A 216 7.23 -28.84 -11.88
N HIS A 217 6.04 -28.39 -11.47
CA HIS A 217 5.76 -28.03 -10.08
C HIS A 217 4.99 -29.15 -9.36
N GLY A 218 3.73 -28.90 -9.03
CA GLY A 218 2.78 -29.82 -8.45
C GLY A 218 1.38 -29.22 -8.63
N ASP A 219 0.38 -29.84 -8.04
CA ASP A 219 -0.98 -29.32 -8.01
C ASP A 219 -1.01 -28.01 -7.23
N LEU A 220 -1.88 -27.09 -7.63
CA LEU A 220 -1.99 -25.76 -7.02
C LEU A 220 -2.12 -25.81 -5.48
N ASP A 221 -2.95 -26.74 -4.98
CA ASP A 221 -3.25 -26.87 -3.55
C ASP A 221 -2.34 -27.89 -2.85
N ALA A 222 -1.37 -28.46 -3.56
CA ALA A 222 -0.43 -29.40 -2.97
C ALA A 222 0.45 -28.72 -1.92
N THR A 223 0.74 -29.46 -0.85
CA THR A 223 1.66 -29.09 0.23
C THR A 223 2.78 -30.11 0.29
N ASN A 224 3.85 -29.83 1.05
CA ASN A 224 5.00 -30.73 1.15
C ASN A 224 4.58 -32.17 1.55
N PRO A 225 4.70 -33.16 0.65
CA PRO A 225 4.29 -34.53 0.92
C PRO A 225 5.23 -35.25 1.90
N LEU A 226 6.45 -34.72 2.09
CA LEU A 226 7.46 -35.28 2.99
C LEU A 226 7.23 -34.89 4.46
N LYS A 227 6.34 -33.93 4.72
CA LYS A 227 6.00 -33.43 6.06
C LYS A 227 4.48 -33.21 6.21
N PRO A 228 3.67 -34.29 6.18
CA PRO A 228 2.21 -34.17 6.20
C PRO A 228 1.64 -33.52 7.48
N ASP A 229 2.37 -33.57 8.59
CA ASP A 229 1.91 -33.05 9.89
C ASP A 229 2.45 -31.66 10.25
N ALA A 230 3.14 -30.98 9.32
CA ALA A 230 3.62 -29.63 9.55
C ALA A 230 2.46 -28.65 9.83
N LEU A 231 2.64 -27.76 10.81
CA LEU A 231 1.65 -26.73 11.17
C LEU A 231 1.60 -25.57 10.15
N ASP A 232 2.67 -25.35 9.36
CA ASP A 232 2.79 -24.30 8.33
C ASP A 232 2.65 -24.84 6.90
N LYS A 233 1.44 -25.23 6.49
CA LYS A 233 1.21 -25.80 5.16
C LYS A 233 1.09 -24.73 4.06
N GLU A 234 2.22 -24.23 3.57
CA GLU A 234 2.26 -23.38 2.37
C GLU A 234 1.99 -24.24 1.11
N THR A 235 1.08 -23.80 0.24
CA THR A 235 0.74 -24.53 -1.00
C THR A 235 1.67 -24.16 -2.17
N VAL A 236 1.74 -25.03 -3.18
CA VAL A 236 2.44 -24.75 -4.45
C VAL A 236 1.94 -23.45 -5.08
N GLY A 237 0.62 -23.21 -5.09
CA GLY A 237 0.02 -21.98 -5.59
C GLY A 237 0.47 -20.74 -4.82
N GLN A 238 0.53 -20.81 -3.50
CA GLN A 238 1.01 -19.70 -2.66
C GLN A 238 2.49 -19.38 -2.92
N LEU A 239 3.34 -20.41 -3.03
CA LEU A 239 4.76 -20.27 -3.37
C LEU A 239 4.95 -19.57 -4.72
N ILE A 240 4.20 -20.00 -5.74
CA ILE A 240 4.27 -19.43 -7.09
C ILE A 240 3.76 -17.99 -7.11
N VAL A 241 2.61 -17.68 -6.49
CA VAL A 241 2.02 -16.32 -6.47
C VAL A 241 2.90 -15.33 -5.72
N LYS A 242 3.43 -15.71 -4.56
CA LYS A 242 4.27 -14.84 -3.72
C LYS A 242 5.49 -14.33 -4.48
N ARG A 243 6.05 -15.15 -5.37
CA ARG A 243 7.23 -14.81 -6.19
C ARG A 243 6.88 -14.22 -7.56
N PHE A 244 5.75 -14.60 -8.18
CA PHE A 244 5.30 -14.02 -9.46
C PHE A 244 4.96 -12.52 -9.35
N ARG A 245 4.43 -12.07 -8.21
CA ARG A 245 4.17 -10.63 -7.95
C ARG A 245 5.43 -9.77 -8.03
N THR A 246 6.60 -10.36 -7.81
CA THR A 246 7.90 -9.69 -7.87
C THR A 246 8.45 -9.59 -9.31
N GLN A 247 7.88 -10.30 -10.30
CA GLN A 247 8.53 -10.50 -11.60
C GLN A 247 7.75 -10.07 -12.87
N TYR A 248 6.39 -10.00 -12.91
CA TYR A 248 5.64 -9.80 -14.18
C TYR A 248 4.26 -9.10 -14.07
N SER A 249 4.17 -7.77 -14.14
CA SER A 249 2.93 -7.02 -13.80
C SER A 249 2.10 -6.38 -14.94
N ALA A 250 2.50 -6.31 -16.22
CA ALA A 250 2.03 -5.12 -16.99
C ALA A 250 0.75 -5.13 -17.88
N THR A 251 0.09 -6.23 -18.29
CA THR A 251 -0.73 -6.12 -19.57
C THR A 251 -1.97 -6.97 -19.83
N LYS A 252 -2.23 -8.10 -19.17
CA LYS A 252 -3.56 -8.79 -19.29
C LYS A 252 -4.65 -8.02 -18.61
N GLU A 253 -4.21 -7.45 -17.51
CA GLU A 253 -4.88 -6.39 -16.80
C GLU A 253 -5.17 -5.25 -17.77
N ALA A 254 -4.25 -4.77 -18.60
CA ALA A 254 -4.51 -3.61 -19.49
C ALA A 254 -5.68 -3.78 -20.49
N VAL A 255 -5.86 -4.98 -21.08
CA VAL A 255 -6.99 -5.23 -22.00
C VAL A 255 -8.31 -5.41 -21.25
N ALA A 256 -8.33 -6.24 -20.20
CA ALA A 256 -9.50 -6.41 -19.35
C ALA A 256 -9.91 -5.07 -18.70
N GLN A 257 -8.93 -4.29 -18.25
CA GLN A 257 -9.10 -2.93 -17.74
C GLN A 257 -9.69 -2.02 -18.80
N THR A 258 -9.23 -2.07 -20.05
CA THR A 258 -9.79 -1.24 -21.12
C THR A 258 -11.25 -1.60 -21.41
N ILE A 259 -11.59 -2.89 -21.48
CA ILE A 259 -12.98 -3.35 -21.70
C ILE A 259 -13.86 -3.02 -20.50
N THR A 260 -13.42 -3.35 -19.28
CA THR A 260 -14.14 -3.04 -18.05
C THR A 260 -14.33 -1.53 -17.88
N SER A 261 -13.29 -0.73 -18.17
CA SER A 261 -13.42 0.73 -18.20
C SER A 261 -14.50 1.14 -19.19
N TRP A 262 -14.46 0.69 -20.45
CA TRP A 262 -15.50 1.03 -21.43
C TRP A 262 -16.93 0.64 -20.97
N ILE A 263 -17.12 -0.56 -20.42
CA ILE A 263 -18.42 -1.00 -19.88
C ILE A 263 -18.87 -0.08 -18.75
N LEU A 264 -18.02 0.15 -17.76
CA LEU A 264 -18.34 0.98 -16.61
C LEU A 264 -18.59 2.44 -17.02
N GLU A 265 -17.83 2.96 -17.97
CA GLU A 265 -18.00 4.31 -18.51
C GLU A 265 -19.32 4.48 -19.26
N THR A 266 -19.76 3.44 -19.95
CA THR A 266 -21.00 3.46 -20.73
C THR A 266 -22.22 3.30 -19.82
N PHE A 267 -22.20 2.35 -18.90
CA PHE A 267 -23.38 1.94 -18.13
C PHE A 267 -23.41 2.49 -16.70
N ASN A 268 -22.26 2.85 -16.13
CA ASN A 268 -22.12 3.33 -14.75
C ASN A 268 -21.21 4.58 -14.66
N SER A 269 -21.43 5.55 -15.55
CA SER A 269 -20.60 6.74 -15.66
C SER A 269 -20.59 7.67 -14.43
N GLY A 270 -21.56 7.51 -13.52
CA GLY A 270 -21.80 8.43 -12.40
C GLY A 270 -22.49 9.76 -12.79
N ILE A 271 -22.76 9.97 -14.08
CA ILE A 271 -23.34 11.22 -14.61
C ILE A 271 -24.61 10.95 -15.42
N LEU A 272 -25.50 11.93 -15.51
CA LEU A 272 -26.71 11.86 -16.32
C LEU A 272 -26.37 11.89 -17.82
N PRO A 273 -27.11 11.14 -18.66
CA PRO A 273 -26.90 11.17 -20.12
C PRO A 273 -27.09 12.54 -20.77
N SER A 274 -27.87 13.43 -20.13
CA SER A 274 -28.10 14.81 -20.58
C SER A 274 -26.95 15.77 -20.24
N GLY A 275 -25.98 15.35 -19.41
CA GLY A 275 -24.82 16.15 -19.03
C GLY A 275 -23.64 15.96 -19.98
N LYS A 276 -22.61 16.80 -19.82
CA LYS A 276 -21.32 16.62 -20.48
C LYS A 276 -20.63 15.35 -19.99
N THR A 277 -19.95 14.67 -20.91
CA THR A 277 -19.13 13.49 -20.59
C THR A 277 -18.00 13.85 -19.64
N VAL A 278 -17.71 12.96 -18.68
CA VAL A 278 -16.59 13.09 -17.76
C VAL A 278 -15.48 12.10 -18.12
N THR A 279 -14.24 12.59 -18.19
CA THR A 279 -13.03 11.82 -18.46
C THR A 279 -12.32 11.42 -17.16
N GLY A 280 -11.34 10.52 -17.23
CA GLY A 280 -10.58 10.10 -16.06
C GLY A 280 -9.62 8.96 -16.36
N PRO A 281 -8.82 8.52 -15.37
CA PRO A 281 -8.03 7.31 -15.49
C PRO A 281 -8.90 6.09 -15.80
N LYS A 282 -8.37 5.18 -16.61
CA LYS A 282 -9.02 3.90 -16.89
C LYS A 282 -9.16 3.10 -15.60
N TRP A 283 -10.23 2.30 -15.53
CA TRP A 283 -10.43 1.37 -14.44
C TRP A 283 -9.26 0.38 -14.33
N GLN A 284 -8.73 0.15 -13.13
CA GLN A 284 -7.63 -0.79 -12.88
C GLN A 284 -8.09 -2.01 -12.08
N PHE A 285 -7.71 -3.21 -12.54
CA PHE A 285 -8.08 -4.44 -11.86
C PHE A 285 -7.32 -4.61 -10.52
N PRO A 286 -7.95 -5.12 -9.45
CA PRO A 286 -9.38 -5.37 -9.28
C PRO A 286 -10.16 -4.18 -8.65
N ASN A 287 -9.47 -3.10 -8.31
CA ASN A 287 -9.96 -2.11 -7.32
C ASN A 287 -10.27 -0.73 -7.91
N GLY A 288 -10.24 -0.57 -9.22
CA GLY A 288 -10.20 0.74 -9.85
C GLY A 288 -8.94 1.51 -9.43
N SER A 289 -9.10 2.81 -9.23
CA SER A 289 -8.06 3.74 -8.79
C SER A 289 -7.85 3.76 -7.27
N LEU A 290 -8.55 2.90 -6.51
CA LEU A 290 -8.59 2.95 -5.04
C LEU A 290 -7.21 2.94 -4.39
N ILE A 291 -6.35 2.00 -4.78
CA ILE A 291 -5.02 1.83 -4.18
C ILE A 291 -4.14 3.04 -4.49
N GLN A 292 -4.13 3.49 -5.75
CA GLN A 292 -3.36 4.66 -6.19
C GLN A 292 -3.79 5.91 -5.42
N ARG A 293 -5.10 6.10 -5.23
CA ARG A 293 -5.66 7.24 -4.49
C ARG A 293 -5.12 7.36 -3.06
N PHE A 294 -4.89 6.24 -2.37
CA PHE A 294 -4.43 6.22 -0.98
C PHE A 294 -2.90 6.11 -0.85
N ILE A 295 -2.26 5.22 -1.60
CA ILE A 295 -0.82 4.91 -1.45
C ILE A 295 0.05 5.88 -2.25
N ASP A 296 -0.42 6.34 -3.41
CA ASP A 296 0.30 7.26 -4.31
C ASP A 296 -0.56 8.48 -4.68
N GLY A 297 -1.31 9.00 -3.70
CA GLY A 297 -2.30 10.04 -3.96
C GLY A 297 -1.71 11.31 -4.58
N ARG A 298 -0.47 11.68 -4.20
CA ARG A 298 0.21 12.87 -4.74
C ARG A 298 0.55 12.69 -6.22
N GLY A 299 1.22 11.58 -6.57
CA GLY A 299 1.53 11.26 -7.96
C GLY A 299 0.27 11.14 -8.81
N ALA A 300 -0.77 10.50 -8.26
CA ALA A 300 -2.08 10.40 -8.91
C ALA A 300 -2.75 11.79 -9.13
N SER A 301 -2.74 12.67 -8.14
CA SER A 301 -3.25 14.04 -8.27
C SER A 301 -2.46 14.86 -9.31
N GLU A 302 -1.14 14.68 -9.36
CA GLU A 302 -0.28 15.28 -10.39
C GLU A 302 -0.64 14.78 -11.79
N GLU A 303 -0.75 13.47 -11.96
CA GLU A 303 -1.05 12.84 -13.24
C GLU A 303 -2.47 13.13 -13.74
N TRP A 304 -3.47 13.08 -12.85
CA TRP A 304 -4.89 13.12 -13.23
C TRP A 304 -5.42 14.52 -13.51
N GLN A 305 -4.64 15.58 -13.23
CA GLN A 305 -4.94 16.93 -13.67
C GLN A 305 -5.16 17.05 -15.19
N LYS A 306 -4.52 16.17 -15.97
CA LYS A 306 -4.71 16.13 -17.43
C LYS A 306 -6.16 15.89 -17.87
N TYR A 307 -7.02 15.39 -16.97
CA TYR A 307 -8.43 15.15 -17.23
C TYR A 307 -9.33 16.36 -16.97
N GLY A 308 -8.77 17.50 -16.57
CA GLY A 308 -9.49 18.76 -16.36
C GLY A 308 -9.90 19.00 -14.91
N THR A 309 -10.76 20.00 -14.70
CA THR A 309 -11.16 20.45 -13.36
C THR A 309 -12.18 19.55 -12.67
N VAL A 310 -12.89 18.72 -13.45
CA VAL A 310 -13.84 17.71 -12.99
C VAL A 310 -13.55 16.42 -13.75
N TYR A 311 -13.21 15.35 -13.03
CA TYR A 311 -12.87 14.06 -13.64
C TYR A 311 -13.42 12.89 -12.83
N ARG A 312 -13.35 11.67 -13.37
CA ARG A 312 -13.85 10.44 -12.73
C ARG A 312 -12.70 9.53 -12.36
N ILE A 313 -12.75 8.96 -11.16
CA ILE A 313 -11.94 7.82 -10.75
C ILE A 313 -12.85 6.64 -10.38
N TRP A 314 -12.25 5.51 -10.04
CA TRP A 314 -12.98 4.28 -9.76
C TRP A 314 -12.65 3.70 -8.38
N ASN A 315 -13.67 3.32 -7.63
CA ASN A 315 -13.53 2.50 -6.43
C ASN A 315 -14.23 1.15 -6.62
N GLY A 316 -13.46 0.14 -7.00
CA GLY A 316 -14.04 -1.06 -7.59
C GLY A 316 -14.88 -0.67 -8.81
N PRO A 317 -16.13 -1.15 -8.96
CA PRO A 317 -16.99 -0.77 -10.07
C PRO A 317 -17.71 0.57 -9.88
N HIS A 318 -17.51 1.25 -8.74
CA HIS A 318 -18.26 2.46 -8.40
C HIS A 318 -17.53 3.71 -8.91
N PRO A 319 -18.22 4.58 -9.68
CA PRO A 319 -17.65 5.84 -10.12
C PRO A 319 -17.57 6.84 -8.96
N GLU A 320 -16.48 7.58 -8.94
CA GLU A 320 -16.20 8.65 -7.98
C GLU A 320 -15.82 9.90 -8.78
N ILE A 321 -16.56 10.99 -8.62
CA ILE A 321 -16.32 12.25 -9.34
C ILE A 321 -15.41 13.14 -8.49
N VAL A 322 -14.27 13.52 -9.04
CA VAL A 322 -13.31 14.41 -8.39
C VAL A 322 -13.51 15.84 -8.89
N ILE A 323 -13.66 16.76 -7.94
CA ILE A 323 -13.67 18.21 -8.18
C ILE A 323 -12.39 18.83 -7.64
N THR A 324 -11.90 19.86 -8.32
CA THR A 324 -10.56 20.43 -8.07
C THR A 324 -10.55 21.93 -7.77
N THR A 325 -11.68 22.62 -7.98
CA THR A 325 -11.75 24.09 -7.84
C THR A 325 -12.43 24.51 -6.53
N PRO A 326 -12.06 25.66 -5.94
CA PRO A 326 -12.76 26.23 -4.79
C PRO A 326 -14.25 26.51 -5.04
N GLU A 327 -14.62 26.87 -6.28
CA GLU A 327 -16.01 27.13 -6.66
C GLU A 327 -16.85 25.85 -6.62
N ASP A 328 -16.36 24.78 -7.25
CA ASP A 328 -17.02 23.47 -7.21
C ASP A 328 -17.07 22.92 -5.80
N PHE A 329 -15.97 23.06 -5.03
CA PHE A 329 -15.92 22.63 -3.64
C PHE A 329 -16.95 23.39 -2.80
N LYS A 330 -17.08 24.71 -2.98
CA LYS A 330 -18.11 25.52 -2.33
C LYS A 330 -19.52 25.07 -2.71
N LYS A 331 -19.76 24.79 -4.00
CA LYS A 331 -21.05 24.31 -4.51
C LYS A 331 -21.42 22.93 -3.96
N PHE A 332 -20.45 22.04 -3.80
CA PHE A 332 -20.68 20.73 -3.21
C PHE A 332 -20.88 20.83 -1.69
N ALA A 333 -20.08 21.63 -1.00
CA ALA A 333 -20.12 21.73 0.45
C ALA A 333 -21.29 22.56 1.01
N SER A 334 -22.08 23.24 0.16
CA SER A 334 -23.20 24.09 0.61
C SER A 334 -24.29 23.32 1.34
N ASP A 335 -24.46 22.04 1.01
CA ASP A 335 -25.45 21.11 1.57
C ASP A 335 -24.76 19.88 2.20
N ALA A 336 -23.52 20.02 2.67
CA ALA A 336 -22.74 18.93 3.27
C ALA A 336 -23.42 18.24 4.47
N ASN A 337 -24.40 18.88 5.10
CA ASN A 337 -25.19 18.28 6.18
C ASN A 337 -26.18 17.21 5.68
N GLU A 338 -26.52 17.24 4.40
CA GLU A 338 -27.46 16.32 3.75
C GLU A 338 -26.74 15.22 2.96
N HIS A 339 -25.41 15.27 2.91
CA HIS A 339 -24.62 14.27 2.22
C HIS A 339 -24.73 12.89 2.88
N GLY A 340 -24.68 11.86 2.05
CA GLY A 340 -24.55 10.48 2.46
C GLY A 340 -23.15 9.91 2.19
N LYS A 341 -22.88 8.74 2.74
CA LYS A 341 -21.70 7.92 2.49
C LYS A 341 -22.14 6.52 2.09
N PRO A 342 -21.49 5.88 1.11
CA PRO A 342 -21.85 4.52 0.76
C PRO A 342 -21.46 3.57 1.90
N HIS A 343 -22.12 2.41 1.93
CA HIS A 343 -21.84 1.38 2.92
C HIS A 343 -20.35 1.02 2.97
N ASN A 344 -19.74 1.10 4.16
CA ASN A 344 -18.32 0.89 4.41
C ASN A 344 -17.38 1.67 3.47
N MET A 345 -17.81 2.82 2.95
CA MET A 345 -17.05 3.64 1.98
C MET A 345 -16.64 2.91 0.70
N ASN A 346 -17.34 1.80 0.37
CA ASN A 346 -16.93 0.86 -0.68
C ASN A 346 -15.53 0.23 -0.48
N LEU A 347 -14.98 0.28 0.74
CA LEU A 347 -13.69 -0.31 1.11
C LEU A 347 -13.79 -1.80 1.49
N GLY A 348 -15.01 -2.31 1.66
CA GLY A 348 -15.28 -3.74 1.82
C GLY A 348 -15.50 -4.20 3.26
N TRP A 349 -15.56 -5.52 3.41
CA TRP A 349 -16.02 -6.17 4.64
C TRP A 349 -15.14 -5.91 5.86
N PHE A 350 -13.80 -5.98 5.74
CA PHE A 350 -12.91 -5.72 6.87
C PHE A 350 -13.09 -4.32 7.47
N VAL A 351 -13.24 -3.30 6.63
CA VAL A 351 -13.57 -1.94 7.09
C VAL A 351 -14.92 -1.92 7.80
N GLY A 352 -15.92 -2.64 7.28
CA GLY A 352 -17.21 -2.78 7.94
C GLY A 352 -17.13 -3.41 9.34
N GLN A 353 -16.21 -4.35 9.54
CA GLN A 353 -16.04 -5.05 10.82
C GLN A 353 -15.24 -4.27 11.88
N VAL A 354 -14.52 -3.22 11.48
CA VAL A 354 -13.65 -2.44 12.39
C VAL A 354 -14.12 -1.00 12.54
N LEU A 355 -14.68 -0.42 11.48
CA LEU A 355 -15.04 0.99 11.37
C LEU A 355 -16.47 1.21 10.87
N GLY A 356 -17.21 0.17 10.45
CA GLY A 356 -18.48 0.30 9.71
C GLY A 356 -19.59 1.07 10.45
N GLN A 357 -19.48 1.23 11.77
CA GLN A 357 -20.41 1.99 12.62
C GLN A 357 -19.70 3.09 13.42
N CYS A 358 -18.48 3.48 13.03
CA CYS A 358 -17.82 4.61 13.67
C CYS A 358 -18.49 5.93 13.27
N MET A 359 -18.34 6.94 14.13
CA MET A 359 -18.86 8.29 13.90
C MET A 359 -18.49 8.87 12.54
N GLY A 360 -17.26 8.63 12.06
CA GLY A 360 -16.82 9.11 10.75
C GLY A 360 -17.65 8.58 9.58
N LEU A 361 -18.21 7.38 9.68
CA LEU A 361 -18.94 6.71 8.60
C LEU A 361 -20.46 6.80 8.73
N LEU A 362 -20.98 7.04 9.94
CA LEU A 362 -22.42 7.27 10.15
C LEU A 362 -22.86 8.63 9.60
N MET A 363 -24.11 8.68 9.14
CA MET A 363 -24.76 9.86 8.53
C MET A 363 -26.11 10.16 9.22
N GLY A 364 -26.72 11.30 8.90
CA GLY A 364 -28.08 11.64 9.33
C GLY A 364 -28.27 11.62 10.86
N GLN A 365 -29.39 11.06 11.31
CA GLN A 365 -29.75 11.04 12.74
C GLN A 365 -28.80 10.19 13.59
N ASP A 366 -28.30 9.08 13.06
CA ASP A 366 -27.34 8.23 13.78
C ASP A 366 -26.04 8.98 14.04
N TRP A 367 -25.56 9.75 13.04
CA TRP A 367 -24.43 10.63 13.23
C TRP A 367 -24.69 11.72 14.25
N ILE A 368 -25.82 12.44 14.15
CA ILE A 368 -26.15 13.53 15.09
C ILE A 368 -26.21 13.00 16.53
N ARG A 369 -26.87 11.84 16.71
CA ARG A 369 -26.97 11.15 18.00
C ARG A 369 -25.59 10.82 18.56
N LEU A 370 -24.75 10.14 17.77
CA LEU A 370 -23.44 9.70 18.21
C LEU A 370 -22.52 10.90 18.46
N ARG A 371 -22.59 11.92 17.59
CA ARG A 371 -21.81 13.16 17.72
C ARG A 371 -22.10 13.86 19.04
N LYS A 372 -23.36 13.93 19.47
CA LYS A 372 -23.76 14.52 20.75
C LYS A 372 -23.10 13.84 21.97
N VAL A 373 -22.78 12.55 21.87
CA VAL A 373 -22.12 11.78 22.94
C VAL A 373 -20.64 12.13 23.05
N PHE A 374 -19.91 12.16 21.93
CA PHE A 374 -18.45 12.35 21.97
C PHE A 374 -18.01 13.82 21.91
N ASP A 375 -18.76 14.71 21.24
CA ASP A 375 -18.38 16.13 21.06
C ASP A 375 -17.95 16.84 22.34
N PRO A 376 -18.64 16.68 23.50
CA PRO A 376 -18.26 17.34 24.75
C PRO A 376 -16.81 17.10 25.18
N THR A 377 -16.19 16.01 24.72
CA THR A 377 -14.80 15.64 25.07
C THR A 377 -13.77 16.39 24.22
N PHE A 378 -14.16 16.91 23.06
CA PHE A 378 -13.25 17.47 22.06
C PHE A 378 -13.62 18.90 21.64
N THR A 379 -14.53 19.55 22.37
CA THR A 379 -14.81 20.97 22.17
C THR A 379 -13.55 21.81 22.36
N HIS A 380 -13.53 23.02 21.80
CA HIS A 380 -12.42 23.95 22.01
C HIS A 380 -12.12 24.17 23.50
N SER A 381 -13.16 24.39 24.33
CA SER A 381 -12.99 24.57 25.77
C SER A 381 -12.46 23.32 26.47
N ALA A 382 -12.92 22.12 26.10
CA ALA A 382 -12.40 20.87 26.65
C ALA A 382 -10.92 20.64 26.25
N ALA A 383 -10.54 21.01 25.02
CA ALA A 383 -9.16 20.91 24.56
C ALA A 383 -8.23 21.92 25.26
N VAL A 384 -8.70 23.16 25.50
CA VAL A 384 -7.95 24.20 26.24
C VAL A 384 -7.72 23.79 27.69
N ALA A 385 -8.73 23.20 28.34
CA ALA A 385 -8.65 22.75 29.73
C ALA A 385 -7.64 21.63 30.00
N ARG A 386 -6.96 21.11 28.95
CA ARG A 386 -5.97 20.03 29.03
C ARG A 386 -4.58 20.44 28.53
N ILE A 387 -4.39 21.71 28.16
CA ILE A 387 -3.11 22.15 27.58
C ILE A 387 -1.96 21.94 28.56
N ASP A 388 -2.20 22.07 29.86
CA ASP A 388 -1.23 21.79 30.93
C ASP A 388 -0.73 20.33 30.93
N VAL A 389 -1.66 19.38 30.77
CA VAL A 389 -1.34 17.94 30.66
C VAL A 389 -0.56 17.68 29.37
N VAL A 390 -0.97 18.30 28.27
CA VAL A 390 -0.29 18.19 26.97
C VAL A 390 1.12 18.78 27.01
N ASP A 391 1.29 19.97 27.59
CA ASP A 391 2.59 20.63 27.79
C ASP A 391 3.53 19.77 28.62
N SER A 392 3.05 19.30 29.77
CA SER A 392 3.83 18.46 30.70
C SER A 392 4.29 17.17 30.02
N ALA A 393 3.39 16.51 29.28
CA ALA A 393 3.71 15.30 28.53
C ALA A 393 4.70 15.56 27.40
N ALA A 394 4.51 16.62 26.61
CA ALA A 394 5.41 16.99 25.51
C ALA A 394 6.82 17.31 26.02
N ARG A 395 6.92 18.14 27.07
CA ARG A 395 8.20 18.50 27.70
C ARG A 395 8.93 17.28 28.24
N LYS A 396 8.22 16.38 28.93
CA LYS A 396 8.79 15.12 29.42
C LYS A 396 9.27 14.26 28.25
N TYR A 397 8.44 14.10 27.22
CA TYR A 397 8.77 13.28 26.06
C TYR A 397 10.02 13.77 25.34
N VAL A 398 10.13 15.07 25.08
CA VAL A 398 11.29 15.70 24.43
C VAL A 398 12.57 15.49 25.24
N LYS A 399 12.51 15.57 26.58
CA LYS A 399 13.65 15.26 27.46
C LYS A 399 14.07 13.78 27.41
N GLU A 400 13.14 12.88 27.10
CA GLU A 400 13.37 11.44 27.03
C GLU A 400 13.73 10.95 25.62
N LEU A 401 13.71 11.81 24.60
CA LEU A 401 14.10 11.46 23.23
C LEU A 401 15.46 10.75 23.09
N PRO A 402 16.51 11.08 23.87
CA PRO A 402 17.77 10.33 23.80
C PRO A 402 17.63 8.84 24.11
N LYS A 403 16.59 8.41 24.86
CA LYS A 403 16.35 7.00 25.19
C LYS A 403 15.82 6.19 23.99
N VAL A 404 15.24 6.86 23.01
CA VAL A 404 14.74 6.23 21.77
C VAL A 404 15.71 6.38 20.60
N ALA A 405 16.90 6.95 20.83
CA ALA A 405 17.95 7.10 19.83
C ALA A 405 18.51 5.74 19.39
N LYS A 406 18.63 5.53 18.08
CA LYS A 406 19.29 4.33 17.51
C LYS A 406 20.81 4.41 17.60
N SER A 407 21.36 5.62 17.49
CA SER A 407 22.79 5.87 17.53
C SER A 407 23.08 7.26 18.09
N PHE A 408 24.18 7.37 18.82
CA PHE A 408 24.77 8.63 19.26
C PHE A 408 25.93 8.97 18.32
N SER A 409 26.19 10.26 18.12
CA SER A 409 27.41 10.68 17.42
C SER A 409 28.64 10.18 18.19
N SER A 410 29.64 9.61 17.48
CA SER A 410 30.82 9.01 18.10
C SER A 410 31.61 9.99 18.98
N ASP A 411 31.49 11.30 18.68
CA ASP A 411 32.33 12.35 19.26
C ASP A 411 31.59 13.19 20.30
N ASP A 412 30.26 13.04 20.46
CA ASP A 412 29.46 13.87 21.37
C ASP A 412 28.17 13.17 21.85
N LYS A 413 28.04 12.97 23.17
CA LYS A 413 26.83 12.40 23.81
C LYS A 413 25.63 13.34 23.80
N THR A 414 25.80 14.60 23.39
CA THR A 414 24.69 15.56 23.27
C THR A 414 23.98 15.51 21.92
N SER A 415 24.53 14.77 20.95
CA SER A 415 24.00 14.63 19.60
C SER A 415 23.56 13.19 19.29
N PHE A 416 22.36 13.03 18.72
CA PHE A 416 21.82 11.72 18.36
C PHE A 416 20.89 11.78 17.14
N ASN A 417 20.76 10.64 16.47
CA ASN A 417 19.93 10.50 15.28
C ASN A 417 18.64 9.73 15.57
N LEU A 418 17.55 10.16 14.93
CA LEU A 418 16.24 9.53 15.04
C LEU A 418 15.56 9.42 13.66
N LEU A 419 14.92 8.28 13.41
CA LEU A 419 13.94 8.17 12.33
C LEU A 419 12.63 8.82 12.79
N VAL A 420 12.18 9.86 12.09
CA VAL A 420 11.08 10.74 12.57
C VAL A 420 9.80 9.95 12.82
N VAL A 421 9.46 8.99 11.95
CA VAL A 421 8.24 8.19 12.09
C VAL A 421 8.26 7.36 13.37
N GLU A 422 9.32 6.58 13.58
CA GLU A 422 9.46 5.73 14.79
C GLU A 422 9.47 6.58 16.06
N ALA A 423 10.18 7.69 16.03
CA ALA A 423 10.38 8.56 17.19
C ALA A 423 9.14 9.34 17.60
N PHE A 424 8.12 9.50 16.77
CA PHE A 424 6.97 10.35 17.09
C PHE A 424 5.59 9.67 16.94
N THR A 425 5.53 8.37 16.60
CA THR A 425 4.25 7.65 16.45
C THR A 425 3.51 7.45 17.78
N LYS A 426 4.21 7.02 18.83
CA LYS A 426 3.57 6.60 20.10
C LYS A 426 3.09 7.77 20.97
N PHE A 427 3.81 8.88 20.97
CA PHE A 427 3.48 10.05 21.79
C PHE A 427 2.05 10.60 21.58
N PRO A 428 1.65 10.98 20.35
CA PRO A 428 0.31 11.51 20.12
C PRO A 428 -0.79 10.46 20.37
N TYR A 429 -0.47 9.18 20.16
CA TYR A 429 -1.39 8.07 20.39
C TYR A 429 -1.84 8.00 21.85
N PHE A 430 -0.90 7.92 22.79
CA PHE A 430 -1.22 7.81 24.21
C PHE A 430 -1.82 9.09 24.78
N LEU A 431 -1.41 10.25 24.28
CA LEU A 431 -2.01 11.51 24.70
C LEU A 431 -3.46 11.63 24.20
N THR A 432 -3.77 11.13 23.00
CA THR A 432 -5.15 10.98 22.51
C THR A 432 -5.92 9.95 23.34
N ALA A 433 -5.34 8.80 23.68
CA ALA A 433 -5.94 7.77 24.54
C ALA A 433 -6.30 8.33 25.93
N SER A 434 -5.38 9.07 26.55
CA SER A 434 -5.63 9.76 27.82
C SER A 434 -6.76 10.79 27.73
N THR A 435 -7.13 11.21 26.51
CA THR A 435 -8.27 12.09 26.29
C THR A 435 -9.58 11.45 26.65
N MET A 436 -9.72 10.16 26.36
CA MET A 436 -10.93 9.39 26.62
C MET A 436 -10.84 8.60 27.92
N TYR A 437 -9.67 8.05 28.23
CA TYR A 437 -9.47 7.13 29.34
C TYR A 437 -9.04 7.81 30.65
N GLY A 438 -8.66 9.09 30.60
CA GLY A 438 -7.97 9.76 31.71
C GLY A 438 -6.50 9.33 31.81
N PRO A 439 -5.81 9.65 32.91
CA PRO A 439 -4.44 9.19 33.15
C PRO A 439 -4.31 7.67 32.99
N MET A 440 -3.25 7.23 32.31
CA MET A 440 -3.00 5.81 32.04
C MET A 440 -1.74 5.34 32.74
N THR A 441 -1.75 4.09 33.19
CA THR A 441 -0.56 3.40 33.71
C THR A 441 0.24 2.79 32.56
N GLU A 442 1.53 2.55 32.78
CA GLU A 442 2.40 1.90 31.78
C GLU A 442 1.85 0.52 31.34
N ARG A 443 1.23 -0.23 32.27
CA ARG A 443 0.59 -1.51 31.95
C ARG A 443 -0.59 -1.33 30.98
N GLU A 444 -1.45 -0.36 31.23
CA GLU A 444 -2.59 -0.04 30.36
C GLU A 444 -2.11 0.40 28.98
N GLU A 445 -1.08 1.26 28.92
CA GLU A 445 -0.46 1.72 27.67
C GLU A 445 0.15 0.56 26.87
N ASN A 446 0.91 -0.33 27.52
CA ASN A 446 1.53 -1.49 26.87
C ASN A 446 0.49 -2.48 26.33
N GLU A 447 -0.57 -2.74 27.09
CA GLU A 447 -1.67 -3.60 26.65
C GLU A 447 -2.42 -3.00 25.46
N LEU A 448 -2.74 -1.71 25.52
CA LEU A 448 -3.38 -0.97 24.44
C LEU A 448 -2.54 -0.97 23.15
N TRP A 449 -1.22 -0.79 23.29
CA TRP A 449 -0.31 -0.83 22.15
C TRP A 449 -0.26 -2.21 21.49
N ARG A 450 -0.18 -3.29 22.28
CA ARG A 450 -0.22 -4.66 21.74
C ARG A 450 -1.49 -4.92 20.94
N ILE A 451 -2.66 -4.50 21.44
CA ILE A 451 -3.94 -4.64 20.72
C ILE A 451 -3.91 -3.82 19.41
N THR A 452 -3.31 -2.64 19.45
CA THR A 452 -3.14 -1.77 18.27
C THR A 452 -2.27 -2.42 17.21
N GLU A 453 -1.19 -3.12 17.59
CA GLU A 453 -0.34 -3.86 16.65
C GLU A 453 -1.12 -4.99 15.96
N THR A 454 -1.92 -5.75 16.72
CA THR A 454 -2.82 -6.77 16.16
C THR A 454 -3.80 -6.14 15.16
N ARG A 455 -4.46 -5.03 15.52
CA ARG A 455 -5.38 -4.32 14.62
C ARG A 455 -4.67 -3.81 13.37
N ASN A 456 -3.48 -3.23 13.51
CA ASN A 456 -2.73 -2.69 12.37
C ASN A 456 -2.26 -3.77 11.40
N SER A 457 -2.05 -5.01 11.86
CA SER A 457 -1.81 -6.15 10.96
C SER A 457 -2.97 -6.44 9.99
N LEU A 458 -4.19 -5.98 10.31
CA LEU A 458 -5.38 -6.12 9.47
C LEU A 458 -5.55 -4.98 8.46
N SER A 459 -4.78 -3.89 8.57
CA SER A 459 -4.89 -2.71 7.71
C SER A 459 -4.66 -3.02 6.22
N ILE A 460 -3.82 -4.02 5.92
CA ILE A 460 -3.55 -4.47 4.54
C ILE A 460 -4.83 -4.94 3.81
N TYR A 461 -5.84 -5.40 4.55
CA TYR A 461 -7.11 -5.87 3.98
C TYR A 461 -8.11 -4.73 3.77
N PHE A 462 -7.87 -3.53 4.31
CA PHE A 462 -8.76 -2.38 4.14
C PHE A 462 -8.74 -1.85 2.70
N LEU A 463 -7.57 -1.92 2.05
CA LEU A 463 -7.36 -1.48 0.66
C LEU A 463 -7.08 -2.66 -0.29
N GLY A 464 -6.91 -3.89 0.22
CA GLY A 464 -6.58 -5.07 -0.58
C GLY A 464 -7.65 -5.44 -1.61
N GLY A 465 -8.91 -5.15 -1.30
CA GLY A 465 -10.03 -5.33 -2.21
C GLY A 465 -10.21 -6.77 -2.74
N GLY A 466 -10.66 -6.94 -3.98
CA GLY A 466 -10.92 -8.27 -4.57
C GLY A 466 -11.79 -9.17 -3.66
N PRO A 467 -11.38 -10.43 -3.35
CA PRO A 467 -12.16 -11.31 -2.48
C PRO A 467 -12.34 -10.78 -1.06
N TYR A 468 -11.42 -9.95 -0.55
CA TYR A 468 -11.49 -9.37 0.79
C TYR A 468 -12.56 -8.27 0.91
N ARG A 469 -13.15 -7.83 -0.22
CA ARG A 469 -14.33 -6.94 -0.20
C ARG A 469 -15.54 -7.62 0.43
N PHE A 470 -15.61 -8.95 0.39
CA PHE A 470 -16.77 -9.74 0.82
C PHE A 470 -16.39 -10.69 1.94
N GLU A 471 -17.30 -10.90 2.89
CA GLU A 471 -17.10 -11.84 4.00
C GLU A 471 -16.77 -13.25 3.51
N THR A 472 -17.56 -13.76 2.56
CA THR A 472 -17.36 -15.11 2.00
C THR A 472 -15.99 -15.23 1.31
N GLY A 473 -15.57 -14.19 0.59
CA GLY A 473 -14.25 -14.16 -0.02
C GLY A 473 -13.14 -14.14 1.03
N ALA A 474 -13.22 -13.28 2.04
CA ALA A 474 -12.26 -13.28 3.15
C ALA A 474 -12.15 -14.66 3.83
N LYS A 475 -13.29 -15.31 4.13
CA LYS A 475 -13.33 -16.66 4.73
C LYS A 475 -12.77 -17.76 3.84
N LEU A 476 -12.89 -17.64 2.53
CA LEU A 476 -12.38 -18.64 1.58
C LEU A 476 -10.88 -18.48 1.36
N PHE A 477 -10.41 -17.24 1.19
CA PHE A 477 -9.04 -16.95 0.77
C PHE A 477 -8.07 -16.76 1.95
N ASP A 478 -8.54 -16.34 3.13
CA ASP A 478 -7.67 -16.10 4.29
C ASP A 478 -8.41 -16.28 5.62
N ARG A 479 -8.63 -17.54 6.01
CA ARG A 479 -9.22 -17.89 7.31
C ARG A 479 -8.42 -17.36 8.50
N GLY A 480 -7.09 -17.26 8.35
CA GLY A 480 -6.20 -16.74 9.38
C GLY A 480 -6.46 -15.26 9.66
N ALA A 481 -6.65 -14.44 8.63
CA ALA A 481 -7.03 -13.03 8.79
C ALA A 481 -8.39 -12.84 9.45
N VAL A 482 -9.38 -13.66 9.08
CA VAL A 482 -10.70 -13.65 9.74
C VAL A 482 -10.60 -14.05 11.21
N GLN A 483 -9.73 -15.00 11.55
CA GLN A 483 -9.50 -15.40 12.93
C GLN A 483 -8.82 -14.28 13.74
N ARG A 484 -7.77 -13.65 13.20
CA ARG A 484 -7.12 -12.48 13.81
C ARG A 484 -8.08 -11.32 14.03
N LEU A 485 -9.01 -11.08 13.11
CA LEU A 485 -10.05 -10.06 13.27
C LEU A 485 -10.95 -10.36 14.48
N LYS A 486 -11.37 -11.62 14.66
CA LYS A 486 -12.19 -12.01 15.82
C LYS A 486 -11.43 -11.88 17.13
N GLU A 487 -10.15 -12.27 17.13
CA GLU A 487 -9.26 -12.12 18.29
C GLU A 487 -9.11 -10.65 18.66
N TYR A 488 -8.84 -9.78 17.69
CA TYR A 488 -8.82 -8.33 17.89
C TYR A 488 -10.12 -7.82 18.51
N GLN A 489 -11.29 -8.14 17.92
CA GLN A 489 -12.58 -7.65 18.41
C GLN A 489 -12.84 -8.10 19.86
N ALA A 490 -12.49 -9.35 20.20
CA ALA A 490 -12.63 -9.87 21.55
C ALA A 490 -11.69 -9.16 22.54
N GLU A 491 -10.41 -9.01 22.19
CA GLU A 491 -9.44 -8.31 23.03
C GLU A 491 -9.79 -6.83 23.23
N TRP A 492 -10.27 -6.17 22.16
CA TRP A 492 -10.67 -4.76 22.19
C TRP A 492 -11.85 -4.52 23.14
N LEU A 493 -12.87 -5.39 23.08
CA LEU A 493 -13.99 -5.34 24.02
C LEU A 493 -13.53 -5.60 25.46
N GLN A 494 -12.68 -6.61 25.67
CA GLN A 494 -12.18 -6.97 27.00
C GLN A 494 -11.36 -5.85 27.64
N TYR A 495 -10.48 -5.21 26.87
CA TYR A 495 -9.70 -4.07 27.33
C TYR A 495 -10.60 -2.93 27.80
N HIS A 496 -11.62 -2.57 27.01
CA HIS A 496 -12.55 -1.50 27.39
C HIS A 496 -13.43 -1.85 28.58
N THR A 497 -13.84 -3.11 28.68
CA THR A 497 -14.60 -3.59 29.84
C THR A 497 -13.78 -3.41 31.11
N ARG A 498 -12.50 -3.82 31.10
CA ARG A 498 -11.58 -3.66 32.23
C ARG A 498 -11.33 -2.20 32.57
N ILE A 499 -10.99 -1.37 31.58
CA ILE A 499 -10.65 0.02 31.85
C ILE A 499 -11.85 0.78 32.44
N VAL A 500 -13.07 0.55 31.96
CA VAL A 500 -14.27 1.17 32.53
C VAL A 500 -14.52 0.70 33.97
N GLN A 501 -14.36 -0.59 34.25
CA GLN A 501 -14.48 -1.13 35.61
C GLN A 501 -13.46 -0.49 36.56
N ASP A 502 -12.20 -0.38 36.13
CA ASP A 502 -11.13 0.20 36.93
C ASP A 502 -11.35 1.69 37.21
N ARG A 503 -11.84 2.44 36.22
CA ARG A 503 -12.16 3.88 36.38
C ARG A 503 -13.37 4.06 37.30
N ARG A 504 -14.41 3.23 37.18
CA ARG A 504 -15.57 3.22 38.08
C ARG A 504 -15.17 2.89 39.53
N ALA A 505 -14.35 1.86 39.72
CA ALA A 505 -13.87 1.44 41.04
C ALA A 505 -13.08 2.55 41.75
N ARG A 506 -12.36 3.39 40.98
CA ARG A 506 -11.64 4.56 41.48
C ARG A 506 -12.49 5.83 41.60
N GLY A 507 -13.77 5.79 41.20
CA GLY A 507 -14.64 6.97 41.19
C GLY A 507 -14.25 8.04 40.17
N GLU A 508 -13.47 7.68 39.15
CA GLU A 508 -12.98 8.60 38.13
C GLU A 508 -14.06 8.92 37.09
N LYS A 509 -14.28 10.21 36.79
CA LYS A 509 -15.31 10.68 35.86
C LYS A 509 -14.74 10.90 34.45
N THR A 510 -14.13 9.87 33.88
CA THR A 510 -13.49 9.94 32.55
C THR A 510 -14.52 9.81 31.42
N PRO A 511 -14.25 10.35 30.21
CA PRO A 511 -15.17 10.23 29.08
C PRO A 511 -15.55 8.80 28.73
N ILE A 512 -14.63 7.84 28.82
CA ILE A 512 -14.93 6.43 28.51
C ILE A 512 -16.02 5.83 29.40
N VAL A 513 -16.09 6.22 30.67
CA VAL A 513 -17.16 5.77 31.58
C VAL A 513 -18.51 6.30 31.10
N LYS A 514 -18.58 7.58 30.71
CA LYS A 514 -19.81 8.18 30.17
C LYS A 514 -20.22 7.53 28.86
N TYR A 515 -19.28 7.28 27.95
CA TYR A 515 -19.57 6.60 26.69
C TYR A 515 -20.12 5.19 26.94
N TRP A 516 -19.56 4.48 27.91
CA TRP A 516 -20.03 3.15 28.30
C TRP A 516 -21.44 3.18 28.90
N GLU A 517 -21.74 4.19 29.72
CA GLU A 517 -23.09 4.42 30.28
C GLU A 517 -24.14 4.68 29.18
N GLU A 518 -23.79 5.36 28.10
CA GLU A 518 -24.67 5.54 26.94
C GLU A 518 -25.00 4.20 26.26
N VAL A 519 -24.07 3.23 26.29
CA VAL A 519 -24.31 1.86 25.81
C VAL A 519 -25.23 1.09 26.75
N GLU A 520 -24.96 1.14 28.05
CA GLU A 520 -25.79 0.49 29.08
C GLU A 520 -27.24 1.02 29.08
N GLN A 521 -27.42 2.29 28.72
CA GLN A 521 -28.74 2.93 28.62
C GLN A 521 -29.40 2.73 27.26
N GLY A 522 -28.80 1.96 26.35
CA GLY A 522 -29.34 1.62 25.03
C GLY A 522 -29.38 2.78 24.03
N ARG A 523 -28.69 3.89 24.30
CA ARG A 523 -28.64 5.06 23.41
C ARG A 523 -27.55 4.96 22.35
N MET A 524 -26.57 4.09 22.58
CA MET A 524 -25.48 3.75 21.65
C MET A 524 -25.27 2.23 21.69
N THR A 525 -24.91 1.62 20.56
CA THR A 525 -24.54 0.21 20.52
C THR A 525 -23.08 0.01 20.90
N MET A 526 -22.72 -1.20 21.35
CA MET A 526 -21.32 -1.51 21.66
C MET A 526 -20.41 -1.38 20.42
N ASN A 527 -20.90 -1.75 19.23
CA ASN A 527 -20.15 -1.59 18.00
C ASN A 527 -19.92 -0.12 17.63
N GLU A 528 -20.92 0.75 17.78
CA GLU A 528 -20.74 2.20 17.59
C GLU A 528 -19.67 2.76 18.52
N LEU A 529 -19.66 2.34 19.80
CA LEU A 529 -18.62 2.74 20.75
C LEU A 529 -17.24 2.26 20.30
N LEU A 530 -17.08 0.95 20.14
CA LEU A 530 -15.77 0.33 19.86
C LEU A 530 -15.19 0.76 18.51
N HIS A 531 -16.03 0.88 17.47
CA HIS A 531 -15.59 1.37 16.16
C HIS A 531 -15.22 2.86 16.20
N THR A 532 -15.92 3.68 17.00
CA THR A 532 -15.56 5.10 17.17
C THR A 532 -14.26 5.26 17.96
N LEU A 533 -14.01 4.41 18.96
CA LEU A 533 -12.73 4.41 19.68
C LEU A 533 -11.57 3.95 18.77
N ASP A 534 -11.79 2.95 17.90
CA ASP A 534 -10.81 2.56 16.86
C ASP A 534 -10.53 3.73 15.91
N GLU A 535 -11.57 4.43 15.43
CA GLU A 535 -11.41 5.62 14.59
C GLU A 535 -10.56 6.70 15.26
N LEU A 536 -10.87 7.02 16.52
CA LEU A 536 -10.21 8.09 17.27
C LEU A 536 -8.75 7.78 17.62
N LEU A 537 -8.41 6.49 17.77
CA LEU A 537 -7.08 6.05 18.20
C LEU A 537 -6.25 5.46 17.06
N MET A 538 -6.74 4.37 16.47
CA MET A 538 -5.95 3.53 15.58
C MET A 538 -5.99 4.03 14.14
N LEU A 539 -7.15 4.46 13.63
CA LEU A 539 -7.21 5.08 12.29
C LEU A 539 -6.50 6.44 12.28
N ASN A 540 -6.66 7.22 13.35
CA ASN A 540 -6.04 8.54 13.49
C ASN A 540 -4.53 8.50 13.79
N LEU A 541 -3.99 7.37 14.25
CA LEU A 541 -2.56 7.19 14.55
C LEU A 541 -1.67 7.63 13.38
N ASP A 542 -1.98 7.15 12.18
CA ASP A 542 -1.23 7.45 10.97
C ASP A 542 -1.40 8.90 10.50
N VAL A 543 -2.56 9.50 10.77
CA VAL A 543 -2.89 10.88 10.40
C VAL A 543 -2.11 11.87 11.26
N ILE A 544 -2.14 11.72 12.59
CA ILE A 544 -1.42 12.63 13.48
C ILE A 544 0.10 12.47 13.36
N THR A 545 0.58 11.24 13.16
CA THR A 545 2.01 10.98 12.90
C THR A 545 2.47 11.65 11.60
N HIS A 546 1.66 11.59 10.53
CA HIS A 546 1.92 12.33 9.29
C HIS A 546 2.05 13.83 9.53
N VAL A 547 1.12 14.42 10.27
CA VAL A 547 1.15 15.86 10.56
C VAL A 547 2.39 16.26 11.36
N ILE A 548 2.74 15.50 12.40
CA ILE A 548 3.94 15.78 13.22
C ILE A 548 5.22 15.67 12.39
N THR A 549 5.38 14.55 11.67
CA THR A 549 6.60 14.27 10.93
C THR A 549 6.88 15.32 9.86
N TRP A 550 5.87 15.74 9.10
CA TRP A 550 6.02 16.81 8.11
C TRP A 550 6.23 18.18 8.71
N PHE A 551 5.54 18.51 9.81
CA PHE A 551 5.74 19.80 10.46
C PHE A 551 7.18 19.95 10.98
N ILE A 552 7.70 18.94 11.68
CA ILE A 552 9.09 18.96 12.15
C ILE A 552 10.07 19.05 10.97
N THR A 553 9.88 18.21 9.94
CA THR A 553 10.76 18.14 8.77
C THR A 553 10.83 19.48 8.04
N LEU A 554 9.66 20.08 7.75
CA LEU A 554 9.59 21.32 6.99
C LEU A 554 10.21 22.50 7.76
N VAL A 555 10.01 22.58 9.06
CA VAL A 555 10.68 23.61 9.88
C VAL A 555 12.18 23.37 9.94
N ALA A 556 12.62 22.12 10.16
CA ALA A 556 14.04 21.79 10.25
C ALA A 556 14.82 22.13 8.97
N ASP A 557 14.18 21.99 7.81
CA ASP A 557 14.77 22.22 6.49
C ASP A 557 14.77 23.71 6.05
N HIS A 558 14.14 24.61 6.83
CA HIS A 558 14.03 26.03 6.49
C HIS A 558 14.59 26.93 7.60
N GLU A 559 15.88 27.24 7.54
CA GLU A 559 16.62 27.91 8.63
C GLU A 559 15.99 29.22 9.11
N HIS A 560 15.57 30.11 8.19
CA HIS A 560 14.91 31.37 8.55
C HIS A 560 13.59 31.13 9.32
N ILE A 561 12.79 30.16 8.89
CA ILE A 561 11.50 29.82 9.51
C ILE A 561 11.75 29.20 10.89
N LYS A 562 12.76 28.33 11.01
CA LYS A 562 13.20 27.71 12.26
C LYS A 562 13.67 28.77 13.26
N GLN A 563 14.42 29.77 12.83
CA GLN A 563 14.88 30.85 13.70
C GLN A 563 13.71 31.73 14.18
N GLU A 564 12.81 32.17 13.28
CA GLU A 564 11.60 32.93 13.68
C GLU A 564 10.74 32.15 14.69
N LEU A 565 10.62 30.83 14.51
CA LEU A 565 9.90 29.96 15.44
C LEU A 565 10.57 29.91 16.82
N ARG A 566 11.90 29.79 16.86
CA ARG A 566 12.66 29.77 18.12
C ARG A 566 12.54 31.07 18.89
N ASP A 567 12.67 32.20 18.19
CA ASP A 567 12.55 33.52 18.79
C ASP A 567 11.13 33.73 19.35
N GLU A 568 10.10 33.31 18.60
CA GLU A 568 8.71 33.36 19.07
C GLU A 568 8.46 32.45 20.28
N ILE A 569 9.03 31.23 20.31
CA ILE A 569 8.92 30.32 21.45
C ILE A 569 9.59 30.94 22.69
N ALA A 570 10.82 31.47 22.54
CA ALA A 570 11.56 32.10 23.63
C ALA A 570 10.78 33.28 24.23
N ALA A 571 10.17 34.12 23.38
CA ALA A 571 9.35 35.26 23.80
C ALA A 571 8.05 34.87 24.52
N ASN A 572 7.60 33.61 24.41
CA ASN A 572 6.34 33.13 25.00
C ASN A 572 6.53 32.09 26.12
N GLN A 573 7.76 31.86 26.60
CA GLN A 573 8.05 30.86 27.65
C GLN A 573 7.22 31.06 28.93
N ASP A 574 7.05 32.31 29.37
CA ASP A 574 6.28 32.63 30.58
C ASP A 574 4.77 32.40 30.43
N ASN A 575 4.27 32.31 29.20
CA ASN A 575 2.84 32.15 28.88
C ASN A 575 2.59 30.97 27.93
N ILE A 576 3.37 29.89 28.07
CA ILE A 576 3.42 28.80 27.08
C ILE A 576 2.07 28.12 26.84
N LEU A 577 1.21 28.02 27.86
CA LEU A 577 -0.11 27.40 27.75
C LEU A 577 -1.06 28.22 26.86
N GLU A 578 -1.09 29.54 27.05
CA GLU A 578 -1.86 30.45 26.19
C GLU A 578 -1.31 30.47 24.77
N TYR A 579 0.02 30.44 24.63
CA TYR A 579 0.70 30.37 23.35
C TYR A 579 0.28 29.14 22.53
N PHE A 580 0.12 27.97 23.15
CA PHE A 580 -0.40 26.77 22.47
C PHE A 580 -1.89 26.85 22.11
N ALA A 581 -2.68 27.71 22.74
CA ALA A 581 -4.08 27.92 22.35
C ALA A 581 -4.24 28.88 21.16
N LYS A 582 -3.29 29.82 20.97
CA LYS A 582 -3.35 30.84 19.91
C LYS A 582 -3.34 30.26 18.49
N SER A 583 -4.01 30.99 17.58
CA SER A 583 -4.15 30.68 16.16
C SER A 583 -3.52 31.74 15.23
N ASP A 584 -2.90 32.76 15.80
CA ASP A 584 -2.26 33.89 15.11
C ASP A 584 -0.74 33.92 15.30
N THR A 585 -0.16 32.88 15.88
CA THR A 585 1.29 32.73 16.10
C THR A 585 2.00 32.15 14.88
N HIS A 586 3.30 32.37 14.77
CA HIS A 586 4.16 31.72 13.77
C HIS A 586 4.15 30.20 13.93
N LEU A 587 4.15 29.69 15.17
CA LEU A 587 3.95 28.26 15.42
C LEU A 587 2.65 27.72 14.80
N HIS A 588 1.53 28.43 14.98
CA HIS A 588 0.26 28.02 14.37
C HIS A 588 0.28 28.13 12.85
N ARG A 589 0.88 29.19 12.30
CA ARG A 589 1.04 29.34 10.84
C ARG A 589 1.89 28.22 10.25
N CYS A 590 2.99 27.83 10.89
CA CYS A 590 3.81 26.70 10.44
C CYS A 590 3.02 25.39 10.46
N PHE A 591 2.24 25.17 11.53
CA PHE A 591 1.34 24.02 11.64
C PHE A 591 0.32 23.97 10.49
N VAL A 592 -0.39 25.06 10.22
CA VAL A 592 -1.38 25.13 9.14
C VAL A 592 -0.73 25.01 7.76
N GLU A 593 0.39 25.70 7.54
CA GLU A 593 1.14 25.67 6.27
C GLU A 593 1.67 24.27 5.98
N SER A 594 2.17 23.54 6.99
CA SER A 594 2.64 22.17 6.80
C SER A 594 1.53 21.25 6.30
N MET A 595 0.32 21.34 6.87
CA MET A 595 -0.84 20.57 6.40
C MET A 595 -1.36 21.03 5.04
N ARG A 596 -1.17 22.31 4.69
CA ARG A 596 -1.51 22.85 3.37
C ARG A 596 -0.66 22.18 2.29
N ILE A 597 0.67 22.17 2.44
CA ILE A 597 1.58 21.61 1.43
C ILE A 597 1.76 20.09 1.52
N ARG A 598 1.55 19.52 2.71
CA ARG A 598 1.59 18.07 2.99
C ARG A 598 0.26 17.60 3.62
N PRO A 599 -0.86 17.66 2.88
CA PRO A 599 -2.13 17.14 3.39
C PRO A 599 -2.05 15.61 3.53
N PHE A 600 -2.61 15.07 4.61
CA PHE A 600 -2.56 13.62 4.88
C PHE A 600 -3.44 12.81 3.92
N THR A 601 -4.56 13.40 3.48
CA THR A 601 -5.44 12.87 2.44
C THR A 601 -5.33 13.75 1.22
N ILE A 602 -4.95 13.15 0.10
CA ILE A 602 -4.88 13.87 -1.19
C ILE A 602 -6.25 13.96 -1.83
N PHE A 603 -7.08 12.94 -1.61
CA PHE A 603 -8.47 12.91 -2.01
C PHE A 603 -9.33 12.72 -0.78
N THR A 604 -10.36 13.54 -0.62
CA THR A 604 -11.29 13.41 0.52
C THR A 604 -12.01 12.06 0.46
N PRO A 605 -12.50 11.53 1.60
CA PRO A 605 -13.47 10.44 1.58
C PRO A 605 -14.67 10.81 0.68
N GLY A 606 -15.11 9.87 -0.17
CA GLY A 606 -16.19 10.14 -1.12
C GLY A 606 -17.56 10.23 -0.44
N GLU A 607 -18.21 11.37 -0.57
CA GLU A 607 -19.56 11.66 -0.09
C GLU A 607 -20.51 11.80 -1.29
N TYR A 608 -21.81 11.60 -1.12
CA TYR A 608 -22.78 11.80 -2.20
C TYR A 608 -23.91 12.73 -1.78
N SER A 609 -24.55 13.37 -2.76
CA SER A 609 -25.83 14.07 -2.56
C SER A 609 -26.98 13.21 -3.11
N ASP A 610 -28.17 13.34 -2.52
CA ASP A 610 -29.40 12.76 -3.06
C ASP A 610 -30.00 13.61 -4.20
N THR A 611 -29.40 14.76 -4.49
CA THR A 611 -29.76 15.63 -5.62
C THR A 611 -28.70 15.61 -6.72
N VAL A 612 -29.08 16.01 -7.93
CA VAL A 612 -28.15 16.16 -9.05
C VAL A 612 -27.20 17.33 -8.76
N LYS A 613 -25.89 17.10 -8.88
CA LYS A 613 -24.88 18.17 -8.81
C LYS A 613 -24.37 18.50 -10.20
N ASP A 614 -24.37 19.78 -10.53
CA ASP A 614 -23.86 20.28 -11.81
C ASP A 614 -22.50 20.92 -11.61
N PHE A 615 -21.46 20.41 -12.26
CA PHE A 615 -20.15 21.05 -12.31
C PHE A 615 -19.80 21.36 -13.77
N HIS A 616 -20.03 22.60 -14.19
CA HIS A 616 -19.77 23.09 -15.55
C HIS A 616 -20.46 22.29 -16.68
N GLY A 617 -21.64 21.75 -16.41
CA GLY A 617 -22.42 20.89 -17.29
C GLY A 617 -22.20 19.39 -17.06
N VAL A 618 -21.27 18.99 -16.18
CA VAL A 618 -21.15 17.59 -15.72
C VAL A 618 -22.22 17.36 -14.65
N LEU A 619 -23.31 16.72 -15.06
CA LEU A 619 -24.47 16.47 -14.20
C LEU A 619 -24.31 15.14 -13.44
N VAL A 620 -23.75 15.20 -12.23
CA VAL A 620 -23.51 14.04 -11.36
C VAL A 620 -24.84 13.47 -10.86
N LYS A 621 -25.04 12.16 -11.04
CA LYS A 621 -26.24 11.43 -10.60
C LYS A 621 -26.35 11.43 -9.07
N PRO A 622 -27.56 11.46 -8.51
CA PRO A 622 -27.77 11.19 -7.08
C PRO A 622 -27.06 9.91 -6.65
N LYS A 623 -26.53 9.90 -5.43
CA LYS A 623 -25.80 8.77 -4.82
C LYS A 623 -24.48 8.38 -5.49
N THR A 624 -24.03 9.16 -6.48
CA THR A 624 -22.65 9.07 -6.98
C THR A 624 -21.72 9.80 -6.03
N GLN A 625 -20.62 9.16 -5.64
CA GLN A 625 -19.64 9.75 -4.75
C GLN A 625 -18.91 10.91 -5.44
N ILE A 626 -18.67 11.98 -4.70
CA ILE A 626 -17.93 13.17 -5.07
C ILE A 626 -16.78 13.34 -4.06
N LEU A 627 -15.59 13.63 -4.57
CA LEU A 627 -14.36 13.82 -3.81
C LEU A 627 -13.74 15.15 -4.18
N VAL A 628 -12.99 15.72 -3.25
CA VAL A 628 -12.17 16.91 -3.49
C VAL A 628 -10.72 16.49 -3.62
N ASP A 629 -10.05 16.93 -4.67
CA ASP A 629 -8.58 16.89 -4.76
C ASP A 629 -8.01 17.98 -3.85
N VAL A 630 -7.48 17.57 -2.70
CA VAL A 630 -6.98 18.45 -1.66
C VAL A 630 -5.72 19.20 -2.11
N LEU A 631 -4.87 18.61 -2.96
CA LEU A 631 -3.71 19.33 -3.50
C LEU A 631 -4.13 20.40 -4.50
N ALA A 632 -5.20 20.15 -5.25
CA ALA A 632 -5.77 21.18 -6.12
C ALA A 632 -6.22 22.40 -5.31
N ILE A 633 -6.91 22.17 -4.19
CA ILE A 633 -7.39 23.25 -3.30
C ILE A 633 -6.25 23.91 -2.53
N ASN A 634 -5.39 23.11 -1.91
CA ASN A 634 -4.41 23.62 -0.94
C ASN A 634 -3.14 24.17 -1.60
N VAL A 635 -2.76 23.69 -2.79
CA VAL A 635 -1.47 24.02 -3.41
C VAL A 635 -1.68 24.66 -4.78
N ARG A 636 -2.41 24.03 -5.68
CA ARG A 636 -2.48 24.51 -7.08
C ARG A 636 -3.52 25.60 -7.33
N ASN A 637 -4.38 25.85 -6.36
CA ASN A 637 -5.35 26.94 -6.40
C ASN A 637 -4.62 28.29 -6.53
N PRO A 638 -4.92 29.12 -7.55
CA PRO A 638 -4.29 30.42 -7.77
C PRO A 638 -4.35 31.38 -6.58
N PHE A 639 -5.29 31.18 -5.65
CA PHE A 639 -5.36 31.90 -4.37
C PHE A 639 -4.02 31.93 -3.61
N TRP A 640 -3.21 30.86 -3.74
CA TRP A 640 -1.97 30.71 -2.98
C TRP A 640 -0.73 31.39 -3.59
N GLY A 641 -0.84 31.96 -4.79
CA GLY A 641 0.26 32.63 -5.49
C GLY A 641 1.20 31.69 -6.25
N ALA A 642 2.23 32.25 -6.89
CA ALA A 642 3.18 31.50 -7.73
C ALA A 642 4.12 30.60 -6.93
N ASP A 643 4.38 30.95 -5.67
CA ASP A 643 5.22 30.24 -4.71
C ASP A 643 4.40 29.22 -3.88
N SER A 644 3.23 28.81 -4.36
CA SER A 644 2.27 28.02 -3.57
C SER A 644 2.78 26.64 -3.14
N ALA A 645 3.76 26.08 -3.84
CA ALA A 645 4.40 24.81 -3.47
C ALA A 645 5.46 24.96 -2.36
N GLU A 646 5.93 26.19 -2.11
CA GLU A 646 6.95 26.48 -1.11
C GLU A 646 6.35 26.50 0.30
N PHE A 647 7.12 26.05 1.28
CA PHE A 647 6.76 26.14 2.68
C PHE A 647 6.99 27.58 3.17
N ASN A 648 5.92 28.39 3.21
CA ASN A 648 6.01 29.79 3.61
C ASN A 648 4.90 30.15 4.61
N PRO A 649 5.10 29.92 5.91
CA PRO A 649 4.12 30.24 6.94
C PRO A 649 3.72 31.71 6.99
N SER A 650 4.60 32.63 6.56
CA SER A 650 4.30 34.06 6.56
C SER A 650 3.16 34.44 5.62
N ARG A 651 2.85 33.63 4.60
CA ARG A 651 1.69 33.87 3.70
C ARG A 651 0.36 33.95 4.44
N LEU A 652 0.26 33.27 5.58
CA LEU A 652 -0.96 33.21 6.39
C LEU A 652 -1.14 34.47 7.28
N LYS A 653 -0.13 35.35 7.42
CA LYS A 653 -0.20 36.55 8.29
C LYS A 653 -1.37 37.48 7.93
N ASN A 654 -1.66 37.62 6.65
CA ASN A 654 -2.63 38.59 6.14
C ASN A 654 -3.91 37.96 5.55
N ILE A 655 -4.11 36.65 5.71
CA ILE A 655 -5.28 35.94 5.18
C ILE A 655 -6.33 35.79 6.27
N LYS A 656 -7.56 36.26 6.04
CA LYS A 656 -8.63 36.10 7.02
C LYS A 656 -9.13 34.65 7.05
N PRO A 657 -9.54 34.11 8.22
CA PRO A 657 -10.08 32.76 8.31
C PRO A 657 -11.27 32.48 7.37
N SER A 658 -12.09 33.49 7.06
CA SER A 658 -13.21 33.38 6.12
C SER A 658 -12.76 33.11 4.69
N GLU A 659 -11.59 33.60 4.29
CA GLU A 659 -11.01 33.42 2.96
C GLU A 659 -10.46 31.99 2.80
N LEU A 660 -10.05 31.35 3.90
CA LEU A 660 -9.54 29.98 3.90
C LEU A 660 -10.64 28.91 3.71
N ARG A 661 -11.91 29.22 3.98
CA ARG A 661 -13.00 28.23 4.10
C ARG A 661 -13.11 27.25 2.91
N TYR A 662 -12.84 27.70 1.69
CA TYR A 662 -12.87 26.88 0.47
C TYR A 662 -11.53 26.87 -0.27
N ASN A 663 -10.54 27.60 0.22
CA ASN A 663 -9.20 27.65 -0.34
C ASN A 663 -8.21 26.77 0.45
N LEU A 664 -8.60 26.25 1.61
CA LEU A 664 -7.86 25.32 2.43
C LEU A 664 -8.77 24.20 2.92
N HIS A 665 -8.39 22.96 2.63
CA HIS A 665 -8.99 21.76 3.19
C HIS A 665 -7.99 21.04 4.11
N SER A 666 -8.27 21.02 5.41
CA SER A 666 -7.46 20.32 6.42
C SER A 666 -8.33 19.42 7.31
N PHE A 667 -9.17 20.03 8.15
CA PHE A 667 -10.03 19.35 9.13
C PHE A 667 -11.48 19.17 8.64
N GLY A 668 -11.73 19.19 7.34
CA GLY A 668 -13.09 19.17 6.78
C GLY A 668 -13.82 20.51 6.91
N ILE A 669 -15.13 20.52 6.65
CA ILE A 669 -15.94 21.74 6.55
C ILE A 669 -17.29 21.62 7.27
N GLY A 670 -17.82 22.76 7.73
CA GLY A 670 -19.16 22.83 8.33
C GLY A 670 -19.30 22.01 9.61
N SER A 671 -20.46 21.36 9.77
CA SER A 671 -20.74 20.47 10.92
C SER A 671 -19.89 19.19 10.90
N ARG A 672 -19.35 18.83 9.73
CA ARG A 672 -18.55 17.62 9.50
C ARG A 672 -17.07 17.79 9.83
N LYS A 673 -16.69 18.92 10.45
CA LYS A 673 -15.30 19.17 10.87
C LYS A 673 -14.79 18.08 11.83
N CYS A 674 -13.51 17.76 11.68
CA CYS A 674 -12.80 16.82 12.53
C CYS A 674 -12.99 17.19 14.01
N MET A 675 -13.46 16.22 14.78
CA MET A 675 -13.71 16.39 16.22
C MET A 675 -12.40 16.69 16.96
N GLY A 676 -11.33 15.97 16.62
CA GLY A 676 -10.04 16.06 17.29
C GLY A 676 -9.17 17.27 16.91
N GLN A 677 -9.64 18.20 16.07
CA GLN A 677 -8.79 19.28 15.50
C GLN A 677 -8.07 20.11 16.58
N TYR A 678 -8.75 20.43 17.69
CA TYR A 678 -8.17 21.27 18.76
C TYR A 678 -7.19 20.47 19.62
N VAL A 679 -7.57 19.25 20.02
CA VAL A 679 -6.70 18.35 20.79
C VAL A 679 -5.43 18.04 19.99
N ALA A 680 -5.57 17.62 18.73
CA ALA A 680 -4.43 17.37 17.84
C ALA A 680 -3.57 18.63 17.67
N GLY A 681 -4.19 19.80 17.46
CA GLY A 681 -3.47 21.07 17.35
C GLY A 681 -2.62 21.37 18.59
N HIS A 682 -3.13 21.17 19.80
CA HIS A 682 -2.37 21.39 21.03
C HIS A 682 -1.24 20.37 21.20
N ILE A 683 -1.50 19.08 20.94
CA ILE A 683 -0.49 18.00 21.02
C ILE A 683 0.69 18.30 20.09
N VAL A 684 0.40 18.61 18.83
CA VAL A 684 1.42 18.84 17.80
C VAL A 684 2.20 20.11 18.11
N LYS A 685 1.53 21.21 18.45
CA LYS A 685 2.18 22.49 18.75
C LYS A 685 3.08 22.40 19.99
N ALA A 686 2.62 21.73 21.05
CA ALA A 686 3.43 21.56 22.27
C ALA A 686 4.68 20.72 22.00
N LEU A 687 4.54 19.60 21.29
CA LEU A 687 5.67 18.74 20.92
C LEU A 687 6.73 19.52 20.12
N VAL A 688 6.31 20.22 19.06
CA VAL A 688 7.21 20.96 18.19
C VAL A 688 7.88 22.12 18.93
N ALA A 689 7.12 22.87 19.74
CA ALA A 689 7.69 23.97 20.50
C ALA A 689 8.78 23.49 21.48
N HIS A 690 8.51 22.44 22.25
CA HIS A 690 9.53 21.87 23.16
C HIS A 690 10.72 21.29 22.39
N LEU A 691 10.48 20.60 21.28
CA LEU A 691 11.54 20.01 20.47
C LEU A 691 12.54 21.07 19.95
N PHE A 692 12.05 22.13 19.31
CA PHE A 692 12.90 23.19 18.76
C PHE A 692 13.45 24.15 19.82
N ASN A 693 12.85 24.18 21.01
CA ASN A 693 13.41 24.88 22.16
C ASN A 693 14.63 24.15 22.73
N GLU A 694 14.53 22.83 22.92
CA GLU A 694 15.56 22.01 23.58
C GLU A 694 16.69 21.57 22.64
N TYR A 695 16.42 21.43 21.33
CA TYR A 695 17.37 20.87 20.37
C TYR A 695 17.58 21.75 19.14
N GLU A 696 18.82 21.74 18.64
CA GLU A 696 19.11 22.03 17.25
C GLU A 696 18.68 20.83 16.41
N VAL A 697 17.75 21.04 15.48
CA VAL A 697 17.14 19.96 14.68
C VAL A 697 17.53 20.18 13.23
N VAL A 698 18.23 19.20 12.67
CA VAL A 698 18.73 19.22 11.29
C VAL A 698 18.27 17.97 10.57
N VAL A 699 17.91 18.13 9.28
CA VAL A 699 17.64 16.99 8.39
C VAL A 699 18.97 16.38 7.98
N GLU A 700 19.25 15.16 8.44
CA GLU A 700 20.53 14.46 8.18
C GLU A 700 20.47 13.63 6.89
N LYS A 701 19.36 12.89 6.68
CA LYS A 701 19.14 12.08 5.48
C LYS A 701 17.69 12.05 5.04
N GLY A 702 17.49 11.80 3.74
CA GLY A 702 16.19 11.60 3.12
C GLY A 702 15.70 12.77 2.27
N VAL A 703 16.52 13.80 2.06
CA VAL A 703 16.28 14.80 1.01
C VAL A 703 16.95 14.30 -0.27
N LYS A 704 16.17 14.17 -1.35
CA LYS A 704 16.68 13.82 -2.68
C LYS A 704 17.03 15.09 -3.43
N GLU A 705 18.27 15.20 -3.92
CA GLU A 705 18.70 16.32 -4.76
C GLU A 705 17.71 16.56 -5.91
N GLY A 706 17.00 17.70 -5.86
CA GLY A 706 16.03 18.10 -6.87
C GLY A 706 14.77 17.23 -7.00
N GLN A 707 14.57 16.18 -6.18
CA GLN A 707 13.44 15.24 -6.29
C GLN A 707 12.53 15.18 -5.04
N GLY A 708 12.73 16.08 -4.07
CA GLY A 708 11.87 16.19 -2.87
C GLY A 708 12.34 15.31 -1.70
N TYR A 709 11.43 14.98 -0.79
CA TYR A 709 11.73 14.22 0.44
C TYR A 709 11.38 12.74 0.28
N ASP A 710 12.13 11.86 0.94
CA ASP A 710 11.75 10.48 1.15
C ASP A 710 10.45 10.37 1.95
N ILE A 711 9.66 9.37 1.59
CA ILE A 711 8.35 9.12 2.15
C ILE A 711 8.34 7.71 2.70
N ASP A 712 7.94 7.58 3.96
CA ASP A 712 7.62 6.30 4.55
C ASP A 712 6.27 5.80 3.99
N LYS A 713 6.30 4.62 3.35
CA LYS A 713 5.14 3.97 2.73
C LYS A 713 4.66 2.76 3.55
N SER A 714 5.02 2.69 4.83
CA SER A 714 4.64 1.58 5.71
C SER A 714 3.16 1.62 6.09
N SER A 715 2.48 2.74 5.88
CA SER A 715 1.05 2.91 6.11
C SER A 715 0.35 3.57 4.91
N TRP A 716 -0.96 3.81 5.07
CA TRP A 716 -1.80 4.46 4.05
C TRP A 716 -1.62 5.98 4.01
N THR A 717 -0.82 6.58 4.90
CA THR A 717 -0.48 8.02 4.87
C THR A 717 1.00 8.21 4.53
N PRO A 718 1.34 9.15 3.63
CA PRO A 718 2.72 9.35 3.19
C PRO A 718 3.51 10.18 4.21
N LYS A 719 4.00 9.55 5.28
CA LYS A 719 4.77 10.19 6.37
C LYS A 719 6.17 10.58 5.91
N ALA A 720 6.81 11.55 6.58
CA ALA A 720 8.17 11.96 6.23
C ALA A 720 9.18 10.84 6.58
N GLY A 721 9.80 10.23 5.57
CA GLY A 721 10.77 9.13 5.71
C GLY A 721 12.19 9.61 5.98
N ILE A 722 12.35 10.55 6.92
CA ILE A 722 13.56 11.35 7.12
C ILE A 722 14.30 10.92 8.39
N GLU A 723 15.63 11.00 8.37
CA GLU A 723 16.49 10.92 9.56
C GLU A 723 16.82 12.34 10.04
N LEU A 724 16.51 12.65 11.31
CA LEU A 724 16.88 13.91 11.94
C LEU A 724 18.09 13.71 12.84
N LYS A 725 19.00 14.69 12.82
CA LYS A 725 20.04 14.88 13.82
C LYS A 725 19.58 15.92 14.82
N LEU A 726 19.58 15.56 16.10
CA LEU A 726 19.23 16.44 17.22
C LEU A 726 20.51 16.69 18.03
N THR A 727 20.85 17.97 18.22
CA THR A 727 21.96 18.39 19.10
C THR A 727 21.39 19.20 20.25
N LYS A 728 21.67 18.82 21.50
CA LYS A 728 21.13 19.54 22.66
C LYS A 728 21.63 20.99 22.68
N ARG A 729 20.73 21.95 22.89
CA ARG A 729 21.09 23.37 23.01
C ARG A 729 21.60 23.69 24.41
N GLU A 730 22.55 24.63 24.49
CA GLU A 730 23.12 25.14 25.74
C GLU A 730 22.16 26.04 26.52
#